data_AF-A0A523UNK7-F1
#
_entry.id   AF-A0A523UNK7-F1
#
_cell.length_a   1.000
_cell.length_b   1.000
_cell.length_c   1.000
_cell.angle_alpha   90.00
_cell.angle_beta   90.00
_cell.angle_gamma   90.00
#
_symmetry.space_group_name_H-M   'P 1'
#
loop_
_entity.id
_entity.type
_entity.pdbx_description
1 polymer ?
#
loop_
_entity_poly.entity_id
_entity_poly.type
_entity_poly.pdbx_seq_one_letter_code
_entity_poly.pdbx_strand_id
1 'polypeptide(L)'
;MKKVCVVFISLVLVFFFASVRDFAWGFGKNKVQYKNFDWRMVKCEEFDIYFYQGEEEIVRFARQILENAYGALESDLDHEMSIRIPIIIYSSHNDFEQTNIILELIEESVGGFTELYKNRVVVPFTGSYEDFRHVLVHELTHSFHFDILFGSGAGSIFSRPLYTMEIPLWVFEGLAEFESIGWDENSDMFMRDLVINQRVISIPDLAYTGGYAVYKEGQSIYNFIAEKYGRKKIGEILHSINVSGGLEGAIKSSLGLSIKKLDEDWRRSLRKKYWPLLSDKEEIVETARQLTDHMRDGGVFNTGPALSPDGDRIAFLSDRTGRTDLYLASAIDGKILKRLVRGETSSGFESMHIGRAGLSFSPDGQRIAFVAKAGAKDRLYVVSSTSGKVERKLQFDLDGLFSPSFSPDGKRLALVGLADGFSDIYVTVIEDGSLKRLTNDRYDDRDPGWSKDAKTIVFCSDRPDTFDSIWAFGRYAVFFMSHEGDDIIRVTQRSRLTASPQIIDDDNSILYISDFSGVKDLFYKPSADTLSVRLTNVLGGIFNVSASSSGKRVALSAFRNGGWDIFVLKEPLELEALAPEGESKFAFRDEKFDENGELPEKERVGLVFTPDWVAGGFSYSTEYGFAGQTQIAVSDILGNHRIYLVSDLFGDILESNFYLSYWYLPRRIDFGMSIFQEKNYYLKSLSEGMAEVLVERTFGVAGVASYPMNMFNRIEAELDVFAIEDKFLVFRPGQEEEFKYPLVYVIFPGISYVHDTAMWGFTGPIDGSRVRLSVGTGVPIFERSLNYFTVVADMRKYLKVERRYSFALRLVGAVSGGEDAETARYWVGGSQTLRGYDDYEFYGTKVAFLNTEFRYPFVDRLKLAFPLPLDFRSVRGALFLDVGGATDDWRAFRVGKEDEGVFKLQDLKIGFGAGVRMRISFLVLKLDAAKSTDLSDISKDTHWYFTLGSEF
;
A
#
# COMPACT_ATOMS: atom_id res chain seq x y z
N MET A 1 33.33 -5.64 44.70
CA MET A 1 33.14 -6.83 43.84
C MET A 1 31.67 -7.20 43.96
N LYS A 2 30.83 -6.60 43.12
CA LYS A 2 30.41 -7.06 41.78
C LYS A 2 29.36 -8.17 41.87
N LYS A 3 28.11 -7.75 41.63
CA LYS A 3 27.07 -8.39 40.79
C LYS A 3 27.08 -9.92 40.80
N VAL A 4 26.13 -10.53 41.50
CA VAL A 4 25.61 -11.85 41.10
C VAL A 4 24.41 -11.55 40.21
N CYS A 5 24.71 -11.48 38.92
CA CYS A 5 23.73 -11.36 37.85
C CYS A 5 22.81 -12.58 37.89
N VAL A 6 21.51 -12.32 37.91
CA VAL A 6 20.49 -13.26 37.50
C VAL A 6 20.73 -13.53 36.01
N VAL A 7 21.17 -14.74 35.68
CA VAL A 7 21.29 -15.22 34.30
C VAL A 7 20.05 -16.05 34.01
N PHE A 8 19.14 -15.43 33.25
CA PHE A 8 17.91 -16.05 32.76
C PHE A 8 18.23 -17.00 31.60
N ILE A 9 17.71 -18.22 31.67
CA ILE A 9 17.51 -19.09 30.51
C ILE A 9 16.01 -19.40 30.49
N SER A 10 15.40 -19.29 29.31
CA SER A 10 14.00 -19.54 28.92
C SER A 10 12.92 -18.54 29.34
N LEU A 11 12.88 -17.36 28.67
CA LEU A 11 11.72 -16.45 28.62
C LEU A 11 11.58 -15.78 27.23
N VAL A 12 11.76 -16.57 26.17
CA VAL A 12 11.84 -16.09 24.78
C VAL A 12 10.51 -16.10 24.02
N LEU A 13 9.52 -16.84 24.50
CA LEU A 13 8.39 -17.26 23.67
C LEU A 13 7.13 -16.42 23.81
N VAL A 14 7.03 -15.63 24.89
CA VAL A 14 5.99 -14.60 25.04
C VAL A 14 6.06 -13.57 23.91
N PHE A 15 7.25 -13.29 23.35
CA PHE A 15 7.42 -12.25 22.34
C PHE A 15 7.03 -12.65 20.91
N PHE A 16 6.97 -13.96 20.61
CA PHE A 16 6.58 -14.44 19.27
C PHE A 16 5.14 -14.96 19.23
N PHE A 17 4.60 -15.50 20.32
CA PHE A 17 3.14 -15.59 20.47
C PHE A 17 2.49 -14.22 20.65
N ALA A 18 3.24 -13.22 21.16
CA ALA A 18 2.86 -11.82 21.01
C ALA A 18 2.83 -11.35 19.56
N SER A 19 3.56 -11.96 18.61
CA SER A 19 3.50 -11.58 17.18
C SER A 19 2.28 -12.18 16.45
N VAL A 20 1.75 -13.30 16.93
CA VAL A 20 0.46 -13.86 16.48
C VAL A 20 -0.69 -13.20 17.22
N ARG A 21 -0.49 -12.89 18.51
CA ARG A 21 -1.34 -11.93 19.23
C ARG A 21 -1.24 -10.56 18.60
N ASP A 22 -0.18 -10.09 17.95
CA ASP A 22 -0.18 -8.77 17.28
C ASP A 22 -1.07 -8.75 16.04
N PHE A 23 -1.28 -9.90 15.41
CA PHE A 23 -2.30 -10.06 14.36
C PHE A 23 -3.73 -10.05 14.91
N ALA A 24 -3.93 -10.29 16.21
CA ALA A 24 -5.24 -10.36 16.87
C ALA A 24 -5.49 -9.27 17.94
N TRP A 25 -4.44 -8.62 18.45
CA TRP A 25 -4.31 -7.77 19.64
C TRP A 25 -3.35 -6.58 19.37
N GLY A 26 -2.80 -6.45 18.17
CA GLY A 26 -1.91 -5.35 17.76
C GLY A 26 -2.67 -4.17 17.15
N PHE A 27 -2.01 -3.02 17.11
CA PHE A 27 -2.49 -1.89 16.31
C PHE A 27 -2.42 -2.22 14.82
N GLY A 28 -3.33 -1.69 14.03
CA GLY A 28 -3.26 -1.78 12.57
C GLY A 28 -4.48 -1.16 11.92
N LYS A 29 -4.32 -0.71 10.67
CA LYS A 29 -5.47 -0.33 9.86
C LYS A 29 -6.26 -1.60 9.47
N ASN A 30 -7.56 -1.46 9.30
CA ASN A 30 -8.46 -2.58 9.09
C ASN A 30 -8.73 -2.78 7.61
N LYS A 31 -8.64 -4.04 7.15
CA LYS A 31 -9.20 -4.45 5.86
C LYS A 31 -10.68 -4.78 6.08
N VAL A 32 -11.56 -4.00 5.47
CA VAL A 32 -12.96 -3.96 5.89
C VAL A 32 -13.88 -4.59 4.86
N GLN A 33 -14.65 -5.61 5.25
CA GLN A 33 -15.69 -6.19 4.41
C GLN A 33 -16.96 -5.34 4.47
N TYR A 34 -17.36 -4.74 3.34
CA TYR A 34 -18.60 -3.98 3.20
C TYR A 34 -19.66 -4.75 2.41
N LYS A 35 -19.25 -5.53 1.40
CA LYS A 35 -20.13 -6.30 0.52
C LYS A 35 -20.05 -7.79 0.84
N ASN A 36 -21.17 -8.49 0.69
CA ASN A 36 -21.19 -9.95 0.70
C ASN A 36 -21.21 -10.43 -0.74
N PHE A 37 -20.13 -11.08 -1.19
CA PHE A 37 -20.01 -11.56 -2.56
C PHE A 37 -20.64 -12.95 -2.70
N ASP A 38 -21.58 -13.12 -3.64
CA ASP A 38 -22.08 -14.44 -4.05
C ASP A 38 -21.18 -15.01 -5.15
N TRP A 39 -20.04 -15.55 -4.73
CA TRP A 39 -19.02 -16.07 -5.64
C TRP A 39 -19.53 -17.26 -6.48
N ARG A 40 -19.12 -17.24 -7.74
CA ARG A 40 -19.30 -18.25 -8.77
C ARG A 40 -17.94 -18.49 -9.43
N MET A 41 -17.81 -19.65 -10.07
CA MET A 41 -16.64 -19.96 -10.88
C MET A 41 -17.06 -20.56 -12.23
N VAL A 42 -16.27 -20.29 -13.26
CA VAL A 42 -16.32 -21.00 -14.54
C VAL A 42 -14.98 -21.68 -14.77
N LYS A 43 -15.02 -22.92 -15.22
CA LYS A 43 -13.83 -23.70 -15.57
C LYS A 43 -13.60 -23.62 -17.06
N CYS A 44 -12.43 -23.16 -17.44
CA CYS A 44 -11.91 -23.14 -18.81
C CYS A 44 -10.83 -24.21 -18.96
N GLU A 45 -10.20 -24.27 -20.13
CA GLU A 45 -9.15 -25.24 -20.42
C GLU A 45 -7.90 -24.96 -19.56
N GLU A 46 -7.41 -23.72 -19.53
CA GLU A 46 -6.21 -23.30 -18.80
C GLU A 46 -6.53 -22.52 -17.51
N PHE A 47 -7.78 -22.11 -17.30
CA PHE A 47 -8.16 -21.17 -16.23
C PHE A 47 -9.32 -21.66 -15.36
N ASP A 48 -9.28 -21.33 -14.07
CA ASP A 48 -10.45 -21.33 -13.19
C ASP A 48 -10.78 -19.86 -12.86
N ILE A 49 -11.85 -19.31 -13.44
CA ILE A 49 -12.20 -17.89 -13.28
C ILE A 49 -13.30 -17.73 -12.21
N TYR A 50 -12.98 -17.01 -11.15
CA TYR A 50 -13.82 -16.69 -10.00
C TYR A 50 -14.35 -15.25 -10.11
N PHE A 51 -15.66 -15.09 -9.96
CA PHE A 51 -16.37 -13.81 -10.05
C PHE A 51 -17.65 -13.86 -9.21
N TYR A 52 -18.39 -12.77 -9.05
CA TYR A 52 -19.70 -12.76 -8.38
C TYR A 52 -20.83 -12.41 -9.34
N GLN A 53 -22.06 -12.73 -8.96
CA GLN A 53 -23.25 -12.58 -9.81
C GLN A 53 -23.42 -11.14 -10.32
N GLY A 54 -23.70 -10.98 -11.63
CA GLY A 54 -23.93 -9.68 -12.29
C GLY A 54 -22.81 -9.28 -13.26
N GLU A 55 -21.68 -10.02 -13.25
CA GLU A 55 -20.41 -9.58 -13.86
C GLU A 55 -20.02 -10.39 -15.10
N GLU A 56 -20.99 -11.07 -15.72
CA GLU A 56 -20.75 -11.99 -16.84
C GLU A 56 -20.11 -11.32 -18.08
N GLU A 57 -20.36 -10.04 -18.31
CA GLU A 57 -19.73 -9.30 -19.44
C GLU A 57 -18.23 -9.11 -19.24
N ILE A 58 -17.80 -8.70 -18.05
CA ILE A 58 -16.38 -8.56 -17.69
C ILE A 58 -15.68 -9.93 -17.79
N VAL A 59 -16.33 -11.00 -17.33
CA VAL A 59 -15.77 -12.36 -17.37
C VAL A 59 -15.62 -12.87 -18.80
N ARG A 60 -16.59 -12.60 -19.68
CA ARG A 60 -16.48 -12.94 -21.12
C ARG A 60 -15.28 -12.27 -21.77
N PHE A 61 -15.11 -10.98 -21.51
CA PHE A 61 -13.96 -10.23 -21.99
C PHE A 61 -12.65 -10.81 -21.43
N ALA A 62 -12.56 -11.00 -20.11
CA ALA A 62 -11.37 -11.52 -19.45
C ALA A 62 -10.95 -12.88 -20.02
N ARG A 63 -11.91 -13.80 -20.18
CA ARG A 63 -11.65 -15.14 -20.74
C ARG A 63 -10.98 -15.05 -22.10
N GLN A 64 -11.53 -14.27 -23.03
CA GLN A 64 -10.97 -14.15 -24.37
C GLN A 64 -9.56 -13.56 -24.35
N ILE A 65 -9.34 -12.50 -23.56
CA ILE A 65 -8.01 -11.87 -23.42
C ILE A 65 -6.99 -12.85 -22.83
N LEU A 66 -7.38 -13.62 -21.81
CA LEU A 66 -6.52 -14.60 -21.16
C LEU A 66 -6.16 -15.76 -22.09
N GLU A 67 -7.11 -16.31 -22.84
CA GLU A 67 -6.89 -17.36 -23.83
C GLU A 67 -5.91 -16.89 -24.93
N ASN A 68 -6.12 -15.67 -25.46
CA ASN A 68 -5.21 -15.08 -26.45
C ASN A 68 -3.80 -14.86 -25.88
N ALA A 69 -3.71 -14.32 -24.66
CA ALA A 69 -2.45 -14.01 -24.00
C ALA A 69 -1.68 -15.27 -23.60
N TYR A 70 -2.37 -16.32 -23.18
CA TYR A 70 -1.75 -17.60 -22.85
C TYR A 70 -0.96 -18.16 -24.03
N GLY A 71 -1.57 -18.24 -25.22
CA GLY A 71 -0.89 -18.76 -26.41
C GLY A 71 0.30 -17.89 -26.85
N ALA A 72 0.22 -16.57 -26.64
CA ALA A 72 1.34 -15.66 -26.89
C ALA A 72 2.50 -15.91 -25.90
N LEU A 73 2.19 -15.97 -24.59
CA LEU A 73 3.17 -16.17 -23.52
C LEU A 73 3.82 -17.56 -23.58
N GLU A 74 3.03 -18.60 -23.81
CA GLU A 74 3.51 -19.98 -24.00
C GLU A 74 4.56 -20.03 -25.12
N SER A 75 4.27 -19.37 -26.24
CA SER A 75 5.23 -19.24 -27.32
C SER A 75 6.45 -18.41 -26.89
N ASP A 76 6.27 -17.17 -26.44
CA ASP A 76 7.40 -16.27 -26.21
C ASP A 76 8.35 -16.76 -25.11
N LEU A 77 7.82 -17.44 -24.09
CA LEU A 77 8.56 -17.96 -22.95
C LEU A 77 8.98 -19.44 -23.11
N ASP A 78 8.49 -20.13 -24.15
CA ASP A 78 8.73 -21.55 -24.40
C ASP A 78 8.41 -22.40 -23.16
N HIS A 79 7.20 -22.21 -22.63
CA HIS A 79 6.77 -22.82 -21.38
C HIS A 79 5.26 -23.11 -21.37
N GLU A 80 4.89 -24.33 -21.04
CA GLU A 80 3.49 -24.74 -20.84
C GLU A 80 3.20 -24.78 -19.33
N MET A 81 2.04 -24.26 -18.91
CA MET A 81 1.72 -24.16 -17.49
C MET A 81 1.41 -25.53 -16.88
N SER A 82 1.99 -25.78 -15.71
CA SER A 82 1.83 -27.07 -15.02
C SER A 82 0.45 -27.28 -14.38
N ILE A 83 -0.29 -26.19 -14.15
CA ILE A 83 -1.60 -26.17 -13.47
C ILE A 83 -2.54 -25.17 -14.15
N ARG A 84 -3.85 -25.38 -13.99
CA ARG A 84 -4.82 -24.32 -14.33
C ARG A 84 -4.65 -23.13 -13.40
N ILE A 85 -4.68 -21.93 -13.97
CA ILE A 85 -4.41 -20.69 -13.26
C ILE A 85 -5.71 -20.16 -12.64
N PRO A 86 -5.78 -19.95 -11.32
CA PRO A 86 -6.92 -19.29 -10.70
C PRO A 86 -6.92 -17.80 -11.01
N ILE A 87 -8.00 -17.31 -11.62
CA ILE A 87 -8.21 -15.88 -11.92
C ILE A 87 -9.36 -15.37 -11.06
N ILE A 88 -9.13 -14.36 -10.22
CA ILE A 88 -10.13 -13.78 -9.34
C ILE A 88 -10.41 -12.34 -9.80
N ILE A 89 -11.64 -12.09 -10.25
CA ILE A 89 -12.05 -10.81 -10.82
C ILE A 89 -12.97 -10.07 -9.85
N TYR A 90 -12.67 -8.79 -9.62
CA TYR A 90 -13.53 -7.83 -8.93
C TYR A 90 -13.99 -6.75 -9.91
N SER A 91 -15.23 -6.29 -9.82
CA SER A 91 -15.80 -5.33 -10.79
C SER A 91 -15.50 -3.87 -10.49
N SER A 92 -14.86 -3.61 -9.36
CA SER A 92 -14.35 -2.29 -9.00
C SER A 92 -13.12 -2.40 -8.13
N HIS A 93 -12.30 -1.36 -8.14
CA HIS A 93 -11.19 -1.24 -7.19
C HIS A 93 -11.70 -1.23 -5.73
N ASN A 94 -12.87 -0.63 -5.47
CA ASN A 94 -13.51 -0.60 -4.15
C ASN A 94 -13.87 -2.01 -3.63
N ASP A 95 -14.27 -2.93 -4.51
CA ASP A 95 -14.52 -4.33 -4.16
C ASP A 95 -13.21 -5.12 -4.03
N PHE A 96 -12.21 -4.84 -4.88
CA PHE A 96 -10.89 -5.47 -4.83
C PHE A 96 -10.12 -5.18 -3.54
N GLU A 97 -10.20 -3.96 -3.00
CA GLU A 97 -9.59 -3.60 -1.70
C GLU A 97 -10.12 -4.47 -0.53
N GLN A 98 -11.28 -5.11 -0.68
CA GLN A 98 -11.89 -5.99 0.32
C GLN A 98 -11.37 -7.43 0.21
N THR A 99 -10.55 -7.78 -0.79
CA THR A 99 -10.07 -9.16 -1.02
C THR A 99 -9.38 -9.73 0.21
N ASN A 100 -9.75 -10.95 0.61
CA ASN A 100 -9.07 -11.65 1.70
C ASN A 100 -7.90 -12.51 1.20
N ILE A 101 -7.49 -12.43 -0.07
CA ILE A 101 -6.37 -13.22 -0.62
C ILE A 101 -5.03 -12.78 -0.01
N ILE A 102 -4.77 -11.48 0.02
CA ILE A 102 -3.69 -10.86 0.80
C ILE A 102 -4.31 -10.09 1.97
N LEU A 103 -3.61 -9.99 3.10
CA LEU A 103 -4.12 -9.30 4.30
C LEU A 103 -3.65 -7.85 4.38
N GLU A 104 -2.63 -7.48 3.60
CA GLU A 104 -2.23 -6.08 3.46
C GLU A 104 -3.36 -5.24 2.84
N LEU A 105 -3.37 -3.96 3.21
CA LEU A 105 -4.20 -2.99 2.53
C LEU A 105 -3.68 -2.80 1.11
N ILE A 106 -4.62 -2.78 0.18
CA ILE A 106 -4.34 -2.52 -1.22
C ILE A 106 -4.37 -1.01 -1.42
N GLU A 107 -3.30 -0.46 -1.97
CA GLU A 107 -3.26 0.95 -2.34
C GLU A 107 -3.96 1.16 -3.68
N GLU A 108 -4.49 2.36 -3.90
CA GLU A 108 -5.23 2.69 -5.11
C GLU A 108 -4.42 2.51 -6.41
N SER A 109 -3.09 2.62 -6.31
CA SER A 109 -2.18 2.44 -7.44
C SER A 109 -1.94 0.97 -7.81
N VAL A 110 -2.44 0.02 -7.03
CA VAL A 110 -2.31 -1.41 -7.31
C VAL A 110 -3.37 -1.82 -8.33
N GLY A 111 -2.94 -2.03 -9.57
CA GLY A 111 -3.81 -2.44 -10.67
C GLY A 111 -4.26 -3.90 -10.62
N GLY A 112 -3.50 -4.77 -9.93
CA GLY A 112 -3.71 -6.22 -9.79
C GLY A 112 -2.53 -6.83 -9.05
N PHE A 113 -2.58 -8.13 -8.76
CA PHE A 113 -1.40 -8.88 -8.31
C PHE A 113 -1.50 -10.37 -8.62
N THR A 114 -0.33 -11.01 -8.80
CA THR A 114 -0.18 -12.47 -8.80
C THR A 114 0.56 -12.94 -7.56
N GLU A 115 -0.03 -13.90 -6.85
CA GLU A 115 0.57 -14.48 -5.64
C GLU A 115 1.42 -15.70 -5.96
N LEU A 116 2.66 -15.73 -5.45
CA LEU A 116 3.63 -16.79 -5.71
C LEU A 116 3.17 -18.22 -5.32
N TYR A 117 2.58 -18.42 -4.13
CA TYR A 117 2.40 -19.76 -3.56
C TYR A 117 1.28 -20.58 -4.20
N LYS A 118 0.14 -19.94 -4.46
CA LYS A 118 -1.02 -20.57 -5.10
C LYS A 118 -1.18 -20.19 -6.56
N ASN A 119 -0.26 -19.35 -7.07
CA ASN A 119 -0.25 -18.82 -8.42
C ASN A 119 -1.60 -18.17 -8.83
N ARG A 120 -2.21 -17.43 -7.88
CA ARG A 120 -3.51 -16.76 -8.07
C ARG A 120 -3.31 -15.41 -8.72
N VAL A 121 -4.00 -15.14 -9.82
CA VAL A 121 -4.10 -13.80 -10.44
C VAL A 121 -5.35 -13.11 -9.89
N VAL A 122 -5.19 -11.91 -9.33
CA VAL A 122 -6.30 -11.15 -8.72
C VAL A 122 -6.36 -9.75 -9.34
N VAL A 123 -7.50 -9.41 -9.94
CA VAL A 123 -7.62 -8.18 -10.75
C VAL A 123 -8.95 -7.43 -10.53
N PRO A 124 -8.92 -6.10 -10.29
CA PRO A 124 -10.07 -5.22 -10.40
C PRO A 124 -10.35 -4.76 -11.84
N PHE A 125 -11.62 -4.52 -12.14
CA PHE A 125 -12.04 -3.64 -13.22
C PHE A 125 -12.11 -2.19 -12.72
N THR A 126 -11.65 -1.24 -13.53
CA THR A 126 -11.56 0.19 -13.16
C THR A 126 -12.40 1.09 -14.08
N GLY A 127 -13.26 0.50 -14.91
CA GLY A 127 -14.06 1.20 -15.91
C GLY A 127 -13.44 1.26 -17.31
N SER A 128 -12.17 0.87 -17.48
CA SER A 128 -11.51 0.82 -18.78
C SER A 128 -11.14 -0.60 -19.18
N TYR A 129 -11.64 -1.06 -20.33
CA TYR A 129 -11.35 -2.39 -20.85
C TYR A 129 -9.90 -2.55 -21.32
N GLU A 130 -9.26 -1.47 -21.82
CA GLU A 130 -7.83 -1.52 -22.17
C GLU A 130 -6.95 -1.61 -20.93
N ASP A 131 -7.26 -0.84 -19.87
CA ASP A 131 -6.53 -0.96 -18.59
C ASP A 131 -6.70 -2.38 -18.01
N PHE A 132 -7.92 -2.92 -18.05
CA PHE A 132 -8.21 -4.27 -17.57
C PHE A 132 -7.50 -5.36 -18.38
N ARG A 133 -7.47 -5.24 -19.72
CA ARG A 133 -6.69 -6.12 -20.59
C ARG A 133 -5.21 -6.07 -20.25
N HIS A 134 -4.65 -4.86 -20.10
CA HIS A 134 -3.25 -4.69 -19.72
C HIS A 134 -2.94 -5.42 -18.41
N VAL A 135 -3.71 -5.17 -17.35
CA VAL A 135 -3.50 -5.79 -16.04
C VAL A 135 -3.64 -7.31 -16.12
N LEU A 136 -4.67 -7.84 -16.80
CA LEU A 136 -4.85 -9.29 -16.95
C LEU A 136 -3.61 -9.96 -17.54
N VAL A 137 -3.04 -9.39 -18.62
CA VAL A 137 -1.85 -9.95 -19.27
C VAL A 137 -0.60 -9.74 -18.42
N HIS A 138 -0.50 -8.60 -17.72
CA HIS A 138 0.62 -8.28 -16.82
C HIS A 138 0.71 -9.33 -15.70
N GLU A 139 -0.40 -9.55 -15.00
CA GLU A 139 -0.46 -10.50 -13.90
C GLU A 139 -0.35 -11.96 -14.39
N LEU A 140 -0.91 -12.29 -15.55
CA LEU A 140 -0.71 -13.60 -16.18
C LEU A 140 0.76 -13.86 -16.47
N THR A 141 1.52 -12.84 -16.91
CA THR A 141 2.96 -12.98 -17.17
C THR A 141 3.72 -13.35 -15.89
N HIS A 142 3.34 -12.76 -14.75
CA HIS A 142 3.89 -13.17 -13.44
C HIS A 142 3.58 -14.63 -13.10
N SER A 143 2.42 -15.14 -13.52
CA SER A 143 2.08 -16.54 -13.31
C SER A 143 3.04 -17.50 -14.01
N PHE A 144 3.42 -17.17 -15.26
CA PHE A 144 4.44 -17.90 -16.01
C PHE A 144 5.83 -17.75 -15.37
N HIS A 145 6.22 -16.55 -14.92
CA HIS A 145 7.47 -16.35 -14.20
C HIS A 145 7.59 -17.29 -13.00
N PHE A 146 6.52 -17.38 -12.21
CA PHE A 146 6.53 -18.19 -11.01
C PHE A 146 6.63 -19.68 -11.31
N ASP A 147 5.92 -20.17 -12.32
CA ASP A 147 6.01 -21.59 -12.71
C ASP A 147 7.40 -21.94 -13.27
N ILE A 148 7.98 -21.10 -14.13
CA ILE A 148 9.33 -21.31 -14.70
C ILE A 148 10.40 -21.33 -13.59
N LEU A 149 10.37 -20.34 -12.70
CA LEU A 149 11.46 -20.11 -11.75
C LEU A 149 11.31 -20.96 -10.48
N PHE A 150 10.10 -21.08 -9.96
CA PHE A 150 9.83 -21.71 -8.66
C PHE A 150 9.08 -23.03 -8.79
N GLY A 151 8.32 -23.24 -9.86
CA GLY A 151 7.46 -24.40 -10.09
C GLY A 151 6.09 -24.27 -9.41
N SER A 152 5.18 -25.17 -9.76
CA SER A 152 3.75 -25.12 -9.41
C SER A 152 3.37 -25.59 -7.99
N GLY A 153 4.32 -26.02 -7.16
CA GLY A 153 4.02 -26.55 -5.83
C GLY A 153 4.57 -25.68 -4.70
N ALA A 154 3.80 -25.49 -3.63
CA ALA A 154 4.27 -24.76 -2.43
C ALA A 154 5.60 -25.31 -1.86
N GLY A 155 5.86 -26.62 -2.05
CA GLY A 155 7.12 -27.28 -1.65
C GLY A 155 8.30 -27.06 -2.60
N SER A 156 8.08 -26.74 -3.88
CA SER A 156 9.16 -26.59 -4.88
C SER A 156 9.96 -25.31 -4.69
N ILE A 157 9.37 -24.28 -4.08
CA ILE A 157 10.05 -23.03 -3.72
C ILE A 157 11.25 -23.31 -2.79
N PHE A 158 11.10 -24.21 -1.82
CA PHE A 158 12.15 -24.53 -0.83
C PHE A 158 13.32 -25.34 -1.39
N SER A 159 13.15 -25.99 -2.54
CA SER A 159 14.23 -26.71 -3.22
C SER A 159 15.02 -25.82 -4.18
N ARG A 160 14.60 -24.57 -4.40
CA ARG A 160 15.31 -23.64 -5.28
C ARG A 160 16.56 -23.07 -4.61
N PRO A 161 17.65 -22.86 -5.39
CA PRO A 161 18.83 -22.17 -4.88
C PRO A 161 18.52 -20.76 -4.37
N LEU A 162 19.25 -20.31 -3.34
CA LEU A 162 19.05 -18.98 -2.73
C LEU A 162 19.10 -17.82 -3.75
N TYR A 163 19.95 -17.92 -4.77
CA TYR A 163 20.05 -16.87 -5.79
C TYR A 163 18.81 -16.73 -6.67
N THR A 164 17.94 -17.75 -6.76
CA THR A 164 16.64 -17.64 -7.44
C THR A 164 15.69 -16.73 -6.63
N MET A 165 15.90 -16.61 -5.32
CA MET A 165 15.19 -15.66 -4.46
C MET A 165 15.75 -14.24 -4.53
N GLU A 166 16.92 -14.05 -5.18
CA GLU A 166 17.59 -12.75 -5.35
C GLU A 166 17.39 -12.16 -6.76
N ILE A 167 16.44 -12.69 -7.54
CA ILE A 167 16.13 -12.16 -8.87
C ILE A 167 15.61 -10.72 -8.72
N PRO A 168 16.20 -9.75 -9.42
CA PRO A 168 15.75 -8.37 -9.33
C PRO A 168 14.31 -8.15 -9.81
N LEU A 169 13.61 -7.21 -9.17
CA LEU A 169 12.24 -6.85 -9.53
C LEU A 169 12.08 -6.46 -11.01
N TRP A 170 13.09 -5.87 -11.65
CA TRP A 170 12.97 -5.41 -13.04
C TRP A 170 12.85 -6.58 -14.03
N VAL A 171 13.33 -7.76 -13.65
CA VAL A 171 13.16 -9.00 -14.44
C VAL A 171 11.69 -9.38 -14.49
N PHE A 172 10.99 -9.31 -13.35
CA PHE A 172 9.57 -9.62 -13.25
C PHE A 172 8.70 -8.50 -13.85
N GLU A 173 8.77 -7.30 -13.27
CA GLU A 173 7.88 -6.20 -13.66
C GLU A 173 8.16 -5.70 -15.08
N GLY A 174 9.44 -5.65 -15.47
CA GLY A 174 9.83 -5.23 -16.81
C GLY A 174 9.35 -6.18 -17.90
N LEU A 175 9.36 -7.50 -17.65
CA LEU A 175 8.84 -8.47 -18.61
C LEU A 175 7.31 -8.42 -18.67
N ALA A 176 6.65 -8.34 -17.52
CA ALA A 176 5.20 -8.22 -17.46
C ALA A 176 4.68 -6.98 -18.21
N GLU A 177 5.37 -5.83 -18.10
CA GLU A 177 5.09 -4.62 -18.89
C GLU A 177 5.35 -4.83 -20.40
N PHE A 178 6.45 -5.51 -20.74
CA PHE A 178 6.81 -5.78 -22.13
C PHE A 178 5.78 -6.68 -22.83
N GLU A 179 5.35 -7.76 -22.18
CA GLU A 179 4.35 -8.68 -22.72
C GLU A 179 2.95 -8.04 -22.75
N SER A 180 2.58 -7.31 -21.70
CA SER A 180 1.23 -6.75 -21.56
C SER A 180 0.97 -5.49 -22.39
N ILE A 181 1.95 -4.59 -22.57
CA ILE A 181 1.81 -3.32 -23.31
C ILE A 181 2.59 -3.35 -24.64
N GLY A 182 3.77 -3.96 -24.67
CA GLY A 182 4.72 -3.81 -25.78
C GLY A 182 5.51 -2.50 -25.65
N TRP A 183 5.46 -1.62 -26.65
CA TRP A 183 6.10 -0.31 -26.61
C TRP A 183 5.12 0.80 -27.02
N ASP A 184 4.70 1.63 -26.06
CA ASP A 184 3.67 2.67 -26.23
C ASP A 184 4.23 4.09 -26.01
N GLU A 185 3.34 5.09 -26.10
CA GLU A 185 3.66 6.49 -25.90
C GLU A 185 4.11 6.81 -24.46
N ASN A 186 3.57 6.13 -23.46
CA ASN A 186 3.94 6.33 -22.05
C ASN A 186 5.35 5.82 -21.76
N SER A 187 5.68 4.63 -22.25
CA SER A 187 7.00 4.03 -22.11
C SER A 187 8.06 4.80 -22.91
N ASP A 188 7.73 5.29 -24.11
CA ASP A 188 8.62 6.16 -24.89
C ASP A 188 8.86 7.49 -24.18
N MET A 189 7.81 8.13 -23.64
CA MET A 189 7.88 9.37 -22.87
C MET A 189 8.76 9.22 -21.63
N PHE A 190 8.54 8.17 -20.84
CA PHE A 190 9.30 7.94 -19.61
C PHE A 190 10.79 7.70 -19.90
N MET A 191 11.11 6.83 -20.85
CA MET A 191 12.50 6.58 -21.23
C MET A 191 13.16 7.79 -21.88
N ARG A 192 12.41 8.59 -22.66
CA ARG A 192 12.92 9.84 -23.24
C ARG A 192 13.32 10.83 -22.16
N ASP A 193 12.46 11.06 -21.17
CA ASP A 193 12.74 11.95 -20.02
C ASP A 193 14.00 11.49 -19.26
N LEU A 194 14.10 10.20 -18.94
CA LEU A 194 15.27 9.66 -18.23
C LEU A 194 16.57 9.85 -19.03
N VAL A 195 16.54 9.63 -20.34
CA VAL A 195 17.74 9.72 -21.18
C VAL A 195 18.19 11.16 -21.37
N ILE A 196 17.24 12.07 -21.60
CA ILE A 196 17.52 13.50 -21.79
C ILE A 196 18.06 14.11 -20.49
N ASN A 197 17.44 13.80 -19.36
CA ASN A 197 17.85 14.30 -18.05
C ASN A 197 19.01 13.51 -17.42
N GLN A 198 19.59 12.54 -18.14
CA GLN A 198 20.72 11.71 -17.68
C GLN A 198 20.45 10.94 -16.38
N ARG A 199 19.22 10.45 -16.23
CA ARG A 199 18.72 9.72 -15.05
C ARG A 199 18.54 8.21 -15.26
N VAL A 200 18.88 7.69 -16.44
CA VAL A 200 18.84 6.24 -16.73
C VAL A 200 19.72 5.50 -15.72
N ILE A 201 19.14 4.51 -15.07
CA ILE A 201 19.80 3.68 -14.07
C ILE A 201 20.56 2.56 -14.82
N SER A 202 21.76 2.24 -14.36
CA SER A 202 22.51 1.14 -14.96
C SER A 202 21.83 -0.20 -14.63
N ILE A 203 21.87 -1.19 -15.51
CA ILE A 203 21.27 -2.52 -15.22
C ILE A 203 21.79 -3.10 -13.88
N PRO A 204 23.09 -3.02 -13.53
CA PRO A 204 23.57 -3.47 -12.22
C PRO A 204 22.98 -2.71 -11.02
N ASP A 205 22.66 -1.43 -11.16
CA ASP A 205 22.05 -0.63 -10.08
C ASP A 205 20.52 -0.77 -10.04
N LEU A 206 19.89 -1.00 -11.19
CA LEU A 206 18.47 -1.29 -11.31
C LEU A 206 18.10 -2.56 -10.54
N ALA A 207 19.05 -3.49 -10.41
CA ALA A 207 18.90 -4.68 -9.58
C ALA A 207 18.54 -4.39 -8.11
N TYR A 208 18.84 -3.19 -7.63
CA TYR A 208 18.62 -2.76 -6.26
C TYR A 208 17.73 -1.52 -6.14
N THR A 209 16.95 -1.24 -7.20
CA THR A 209 16.04 -0.11 -7.27
C THR A 209 14.59 -0.60 -7.17
N GLY A 210 13.70 0.26 -6.68
CA GLY A 210 12.26 0.02 -6.63
C GLY A 210 11.49 1.15 -7.33
N GLY A 211 10.17 1.06 -7.32
CA GLY A 211 9.29 2.06 -7.93
C GLY A 211 9.23 1.98 -9.46
N TYR A 212 8.65 3.01 -10.07
CA TYR A 212 8.24 2.98 -11.48
C TYR A 212 9.38 2.77 -12.50
N ALA A 213 10.63 3.10 -12.15
CA ALA A 213 11.79 2.85 -13.00
C ALA A 213 12.00 1.35 -13.29
N VAL A 214 11.68 0.48 -12.33
CA VAL A 214 11.80 -0.98 -12.46
C VAL A 214 10.94 -1.50 -13.61
N TYR A 215 9.72 -0.96 -13.74
CA TYR A 215 8.76 -1.27 -14.77
C TYR A 215 9.26 -0.80 -16.14
N LYS A 216 9.52 0.51 -16.28
CA LYS A 216 9.79 1.13 -17.59
C LYS A 216 11.22 0.92 -18.11
N GLU A 217 12.24 0.96 -17.26
CA GLU A 217 13.60 0.61 -17.67
C GLU A 217 13.73 -0.90 -17.93
N GLY A 218 13.09 -1.74 -17.11
CA GLY A 218 12.99 -3.19 -17.31
C GLY A 218 12.34 -3.53 -18.67
N GLN A 219 11.16 -2.97 -18.94
CA GLN A 219 10.47 -3.09 -20.23
C GLN A 219 11.36 -2.67 -21.40
N SER A 220 12.12 -1.56 -21.24
CA SER A 220 13.05 -1.10 -22.26
C SER A 220 14.20 -2.07 -22.52
N ILE A 221 14.71 -2.74 -21.48
CA ILE A 221 15.75 -3.77 -21.62
C ILE A 221 15.20 -4.97 -22.40
N TYR A 222 14.00 -5.45 -22.07
CA TYR A 222 13.35 -6.54 -22.81
C TYR A 222 13.07 -6.17 -24.26
N ASN A 223 12.56 -4.96 -24.52
CA ASN A 223 12.37 -4.47 -25.89
C ASN A 223 13.68 -4.45 -26.68
N PHE A 224 14.78 -3.99 -26.06
CA PHE A 224 16.11 -4.02 -26.68
C PHE A 224 16.62 -5.45 -26.94
N ILE A 225 16.38 -6.39 -26.02
CA ILE A 225 16.76 -7.80 -26.19
C ILE A 225 15.96 -8.41 -27.36
N ALA A 226 14.65 -8.20 -27.37
CA ALA A 226 13.75 -8.72 -28.41
C ALA A 226 14.11 -8.19 -29.80
N GLU A 227 14.35 -6.89 -29.94
CA GLU A 227 14.71 -6.25 -31.21
C GLU A 227 16.08 -6.72 -31.73
N LYS A 228 17.07 -6.91 -30.84
CA LYS A 228 18.47 -7.17 -31.24
C LYS A 228 18.82 -8.66 -31.32
N TYR A 229 18.23 -9.48 -30.45
CA TYR A 229 18.57 -10.90 -30.29
C TYR A 229 17.39 -11.84 -30.56
N GLY A 230 16.18 -11.29 -30.73
CA GLY A 230 14.95 -12.05 -30.97
C GLY A 230 14.17 -12.33 -29.67
N ARG A 231 12.84 -12.31 -29.77
CA ARG A 231 11.93 -12.44 -28.62
C ARG A 231 12.10 -13.77 -27.85
N LYS A 232 12.34 -14.88 -28.54
CA LYS A 232 12.59 -16.21 -27.92
C LYS A 232 13.77 -16.25 -26.94
N LYS A 233 14.70 -15.29 -27.01
CA LYS A 233 15.80 -15.19 -26.05
C LYS A 233 15.34 -14.84 -24.63
N ILE A 234 14.15 -14.28 -24.49
CA ILE A 234 13.56 -13.95 -23.19
C ILE A 234 13.28 -15.22 -22.38
N GLY A 235 12.52 -16.17 -22.94
CA GLY A 235 12.29 -17.48 -22.33
C GLY A 235 13.58 -18.24 -22.03
N GLU A 236 14.52 -18.24 -22.98
CA GLU A 236 15.84 -18.90 -22.80
C GLU A 236 16.62 -18.33 -21.60
N ILE A 237 16.59 -17.02 -21.38
CA ILE A 237 17.21 -16.38 -20.21
C ILE A 237 16.53 -16.87 -18.93
N LEU A 238 15.20 -16.82 -18.85
CA LEU A 238 14.47 -17.23 -17.64
C LEU A 238 14.75 -18.69 -17.25
N HIS A 239 14.64 -19.62 -18.21
CA HIS A 239 14.95 -21.03 -17.98
C HIS A 239 16.41 -21.26 -17.57
N SER A 240 17.33 -20.43 -18.06
CA SER A 240 18.76 -20.54 -17.74
C SER A 240 19.12 -20.07 -16.33
N ILE A 241 18.29 -19.27 -15.64
CA ILE A 241 18.59 -18.70 -14.32
C ILE A 241 18.89 -19.79 -13.29
N ASN A 242 18.05 -20.83 -13.24
CA ASN A 242 18.15 -21.90 -12.26
C ASN A 242 19.35 -22.85 -12.49
N VAL A 243 19.94 -22.86 -13.68
CA VAL A 243 21.04 -23.76 -14.06
C VAL A 243 22.39 -23.05 -14.23
N SER A 244 22.39 -21.73 -14.36
CA SER A 244 23.59 -20.93 -14.69
C SER A 244 24.16 -20.15 -13.49
N GLY A 245 23.63 -20.37 -12.29
CA GLY A 245 24.06 -19.66 -11.08
C GLY A 245 23.54 -18.23 -10.97
N GLY A 246 22.30 -17.98 -11.45
CA GLY A 246 21.61 -16.70 -11.36
C GLY A 246 21.57 -15.90 -12.67
N LEU A 247 21.06 -14.67 -12.59
CA LEU A 247 20.76 -13.81 -13.74
C LEU A 247 22.00 -13.49 -14.60
N GLU A 248 23.15 -13.21 -13.98
CA GLU A 248 24.38 -12.91 -14.74
C GLU A 248 24.84 -14.12 -15.56
N GLY A 249 24.76 -15.33 -14.98
CA GLY A 249 25.05 -16.58 -15.67
C GLY A 249 24.11 -16.82 -16.84
N ALA A 250 22.80 -16.60 -16.63
CA ALA A 250 21.77 -16.77 -17.66
C ALA A 250 21.95 -15.81 -18.84
N ILE A 251 22.20 -14.53 -18.59
CA ILE A 251 22.47 -13.55 -19.66
C ILE A 251 23.72 -13.97 -20.46
N LYS A 252 24.75 -14.48 -19.77
CA LYS A 252 25.99 -14.92 -20.42
C LYS A 252 25.78 -16.18 -21.26
N SER A 253 25.04 -17.17 -20.79
CA SER A 253 24.76 -18.39 -21.55
C SER A 253 23.86 -18.13 -22.75
N SER A 254 22.83 -17.30 -22.58
CA SER A 254 21.80 -17.10 -23.61
C SER A 254 22.15 -16.05 -24.66
N LEU A 255 22.82 -14.96 -24.26
CA LEU A 255 23.18 -13.84 -25.15
C LEU A 255 24.68 -13.78 -25.50
N GLY A 256 25.53 -14.52 -24.78
CA GLY A 256 27.00 -14.45 -24.95
C GLY A 256 27.62 -13.14 -24.42
N LEU A 257 26.89 -12.38 -23.59
CA LEU A 257 27.31 -11.08 -23.06
C LEU A 257 27.42 -11.07 -21.54
N SER A 258 28.28 -10.22 -21.00
CA SER A 258 28.19 -9.84 -19.58
C SER A 258 27.09 -8.80 -19.37
N ILE A 259 26.53 -8.74 -18.15
CA ILE A 259 25.50 -7.75 -17.79
C ILE A 259 25.98 -6.31 -18.03
N LYS A 260 27.28 -6.04 -17.78
CA LYS A 260 27.91 -4.74 -18.06
C LYS A 260 27.90 -4.42 -19.56
N LYS A 261 28.19 -5.40 -20.42
CA LYS A 261 28.21 -5.19 -21.86
C LYS A 261 26.80 -4.98 -22.42
N LEU A 262 25.82 -5.72 -21.92
CA LEU A 262 24.40 -5.52 -22.23
C LEU A 262 23.97 -4.09 -21.88
N ASP A 263 24.28 -3.65 -20.66
CA ASP A 263 24.00 -2.29 -20.17
C ASP A 263 24.64 -1.19 -21.03
N GLU A 264 25.92 -1.34 -21.39
CA GLU A 264 26.62 -0.38 -22.26
C GLU A 264 25.96 -0.25 -23.64
N ASP A 265 25.57 -1.38 -24.24
CA ASP A 265 24.96 -1.41 -25.56
C ASP A 265 23.52 -0.89 -25.55
N TRP A 266 22.72 -1.24 -24.53
CA TRP A 266 21.37 -0.73 -24.31
C TRP A 266 21.37 0.78 -24.06
N ARG A 267 22.17 1.29 -23.11
CA ARG A 267 22.24 2.76 -22.88
C ARG A 267 22.76 3.52 -24.09
N ARG A 268 23.61 2.90 -24.93
CA ARG A 268 24.04 3.49 -26.20
C ARG A 268 22.90 3.56 -27.21
N SER A 269 22.03 2.54 -27.31
CA SER A 269 20.89 2.58 -28.22
C SER A 269 19.88 3.66 -27.81
N LEU A 270 19.61 3.79 -26.51
CA LEU A 270 18.73 4.84 -25.97
C LEU A 270 19.21 6.25 -26.31
N ARG A 271 20.51 6.54 -26.11
CA ARG A 271 21.08 7.84 -26.47
C ARG A 271 20.96 8.14 -27.96
N LYS A 272 21.22 7.14 -28.82
CA LYS A 272 21.05 7.29 -30.27
C LYS A 272 19.59 7.60 -30.66
N LYS A 273 18.62 7.04 -29.93
CA LYS A 273 17.20 7.24 -30.17
C LYS A 273 16.70 8.61 -29.71
N TYR A 274 17.06 9.05 -28.50
CA TYR A 274 16.40 10.21 -27.89
C TYR A 274 17.20 11.52 -27.92
N TRP A 275 18.53 11.50 -27.95
CA TRP A 275 19.31 12.75 -28.01
C TRP A 275 19.03 13.62 -29.24
N PRO A 276 18.76 13.06 -30.44
CA PRO A 276 18.40 13.89 -31.59
C PRO A 276 17.11 14.70 -31.38
N LEU A 277 16.20 14.26 -30.51
CA LEU A 277 14.92 14.95 -30.28
C LEU A 277 15.08 16.32 -29.61
N LEU A 278 16.24 16.61 -29.00
CA LEU A 278 16.53 17.91 -28.40
C LEU A 278 16.64 19.05 -29.41
N SER A 279 16.77 18.76 -30.72
CA SER A 279 16.73 19.81 -31.74
C SER A 279 15.32 20.25 -32.10
N ASP A 280 14.32 19.37 -31.91
CA ASP A 280 13.00 19.52 -32.51
C ASP A 280 11.87 19.65 -31.46
N LYS A 281 12.13 19.27 -30.19
CA LYS A 281 11.16 19.30 -29.08
C LYS A 281 11.61 20.23 -27.97
N GLU A 282 10.64 20.80 -27.26
CA GLU A 282 10.86 21.78 -26.20
C GLU A 282 10.65 21.19 -24.79
N GLU A 283 11.35 21.73 -23.80
CA GLU A 283 11.01 21.53 -22.40
C GLU A 283 9.79 22.38 -22.04
N ILE A 284 8.82 21.82 -21.28
CA ILE A 284 7.57 22.53 -20.94
C ILE A 284 7.81 23.86 -20.20
N VAL A 285 8.94 24.00 -19.50
CA VAL A 285 9.33 25.25 -18.81
C VAL A 285 9.63 26.41 -19.76
N GLU A 286 9.90 26.12 -21.04
CA GLU A 286 10.15 27.12 -22.07
C GLU A 286 8.84 27.75 -22.55
N THR A 287 7.78 26.95 -22.65
CA THR A 287 6.44 27.39 -23.09
C THR A 287 5.54 27.84 -21.94
N ALA A 288 5.68 27.22 -20.75
CA ALA A 288 4.76 27.40 -19.62
C ALA A 288 5.50 27.73 -18.31
N ARG A 289 4.85 28.53 -17.44
CA ARG A 289 5.41 28.85 -16.13
C ARG A 289 5.19 27.71 -15.15
N GLN A 290 6.28 27.15 -14.61
CA GLN A 290 6.22 26.16 -13.54
C GLN A 290 5.74 26.77 -12.21
N LEU A 291 4.78 26.12 -11.56
CA LEU A 291 4.24 26.53 -10.25
C LEU A 291 4.66 25.59 -9.11
N THR A 292 4.81 24.30 -9.37
CA THR A 292 5.28 23.30 -8.39
C THR A 292 6.60 22.67 -8.85
N ASP A 293 7.37 22.17 -7.89
CA ASP A 293 8.60 21.44 -8.18
C ASP A 293 8.67 20.22 -7.24
N HIS A 294 8.28 19.06 -7.75
CA HIS A 294 8.21 17.81 -6.98
C HIS A 294 9.58 17.43 -6.37
N MET A 295 10.69 17.74 -7.07
CA MET A 295 12.05 17.50 -6.57
C MET A 295 12.33 18.34 -5.31
N ARG A 296 11.77 19.55 -5.22
CA ARG A 296 11.84 20.46 -4.05
C ARG A 296 10.74 20.27 -3.02
N ASP A 297 9.58 19.74 -3.40
CA ASP A 297 8.44 19.55 -2.50
C ASP A 297 8.46 18.19 -1.77
N GLY A 298 8.94 17.11 -2.40
CA GLY A 298 9.18 15.81 -1.73
C GLY A 298 8.14 14.75 -1.97
N GLY A 299 7.36 14.93 -3.03
CA GLY A 299 6.48 13.94 -3.63
C GLY A 299 6.88 13.67 -5.08
N VAL A 300 6.12 12.83 -5.75
CA VAL A 300 6.24 12.54 -7.19
C VAL A 300 5.11 13.19 -7.97
N PHE A 301 3.97 13.43 -7.32
CA PHE A 301 2.74 13.84 -7.98
C PHE A 301 2.32 15.23 -7.52
N ASN A 302 2.19 16.14 -8.49
CA ASN A 302 1.30 17.29 -8.41
C ASN A 302 0.37 17.21 -9.64
N THR A 303 -0.87 16.77 -9.43
CA THR A 303 -1.81 16.39 -10.51
C THR A 303 -3.21 16.99 -10.32
N GLY A 304 -4.05 16.86 -11.36
CA GLY A 304 -5.43 17.34 -11.35
C GLY A 304 -5.58 18.86 -11.11
N PRO A 305 -4.81 19.73 -11.77
CA PRO A 305 -4.98 21.18 -11.59
C PRO A 305 -6.42 21.60 -11.92
N ALA A 306 -7.04 22.33 -11.00
CA ALA A 306 -8.28 23.05 -11.25
C ALA A 306 -8.01 24.54 -11.05
N LEU A 307 -8.13 25.33 -12.11
CA LEU A 307 -7.92 26.76 -12.08
C LEU A 307 -9.21 27.47 -11.62
N SER A 308 -9.09 28.52 -10.80
CA SER A 308 -10.24 29.33 -10.43
C SER A 308 -10.80 30.09 -11.66
N PRO A 309 -12.10 30.45 -11.68
CA PRO A 309 -12.73 31.15 -12.81
C PRO A 309 -12.00 32.42 -13.26
N ASP A 310 -11.49 33.19 -12.29
CA ASP A 310 -10.68 34.41 -12.46
C ASP A 310 -9.20 34.14 -12.79
N GLY A 311 -8.74 32.89 -12.68
CA GLY A 311 -7.39 32.47 -13.03
C GLY A 311 -6.30 32.87 -12.04
N ASP A 312 -6.64 33.29 -10.82
CA ASP A 312 -5.70 33.77 -9.80
C ASP A 312 -5.25 32.69 -8.80
N ARG A 313 -6.06 31.63 -8.64
CA ARG A 313 -5.87 30.52 -7.70
C ARG A 313 -5.95 29.19 -8.42
N ILE A 314 -5.29 28.19 -7.87
CA ILE A 314 -5.26 26.83 -8.40
C ILE A 314 -5.37 25.81 -7.28
N ALA A 315 -6.23 24.83 -7.47
CA ALA A 315 -6.33 23.66 -6.61
C ALA A 315 -5.68 22.46 -7.30
N PHE A 316 -5.03 21.59 -6.55
CA PHE A 316 -4.36 20.40 -7.08
C PHE A 316 -4.15 19.35 -6.00
N LEU A 317 -3.96 18.09 -6.40
CA LEU A 317 -3.60 16.99 -5.51
C LEU A 317 -2.08 16.85 -5.43
N SER A 318 -1.55 16.56 -4.24
CA SER A 318 -0.12 16.30 -4.07
C SER A 318 0.17 15.27 -2.96
N ASP A 319 1.14 14.41 -3.23
CA ASP A 319 1.67 13.37 -2.34
C ASP A 319 2.86 13.84 -1.49
N ARG A 320 3.19 15.15 -1.51
CA ARG A 320 4.38 15.74 -0.85
C ARG A 320 4.54 15.41 0.64
N THR A 321 3.47 14.96 1.32
CA THR A 321 3.52 14.58 2.74
C THR A 321 3.74 13.08 2.96
N GLY A 322 3.62 12.26 1.90
CA GLY A 322 3.50 10.81 1.93
C GLY A 322 2.05 10.31 1.89
N ARG A 323 1.08 11.24 1.84
CA ARG A 323 -0.35 11.00 1.64
C ARG A 323 -0.86 11.94 0.56
N THR A 324 -1.92 11.57 -0.13
CA THR A 324 -2.55 12.43 -1.13
C THR A 324 -3.41 13.51 -0.46
N ASP A 325 -3.07 14.77 -0.67
CA ASP A 325 -3.74 15.92 -0.07
C ASP A 325 -4.23 16.92 -1.12
N LEU A 326 -5.30 17.66 -0.80
CA LEU A 326 -5.78 18.77 -1.63
C LEU A 326 -5.15 20.09 -1.18
N TYR A 327 -4.43 20.75 -2.09
CA TYR A 327 -3.82 22.05 -1.87
C TYR A 327 -4.50 23.15 -2.68
N LEU A 328 -4.42 24.37 -2.17
CA LEU A 328 -4.71 25.61 -2.87
C LEU A 328 -3.44 26.45 -2.93
N ALA A 329 -3.10 26.92 -4.12
CA ALA A 329 -1.98 27.82 -4.36
C ALA A 329 -2.39 29.03 -5.19
N SER A 330 -1.53 30.04 -5.22
CA SER A 330 -1.59 31.14 -6.16
C SER A 330 -1.21 30.64 -7.56
N ALA A 331 -2.09 30.84 -8.54
CA ALA A 331 -1.81 30.52 -9.94
C ALA A 331 -0.82 31.51 -10.59
N ILE A 332 -0.46 32.57 -9.88
CA ILE A 332 0.49 33.57 -10.36
C ILE A 332 1.91 33.17 -10.01
N ASP A 333 2.20 32.76 -8.77
CA ASP A 333 3.56 32.53 -8.27
C ASP A 333 3.80 31.16 -7.64
N GLY A 334 2.78 30.29 -7.57
CA GLY A 334 2.89 28.94 -7.02
C GLY A 334 2.92 28.88 -5.50
N LYS A 335 2.78 30.01 -4.80
CA LYS A 335 2.78 30.02 -3.33
C LYS A 335 1.59 29.23 -2.80
N ILE A 336 1.88 28.20 -2.00
CA ILE A 336 0.85 27.44 -1.29
C ILE A 336 0.12 28.38 -0.33
N LEU A 337 -1.18 28.57 -0.58
CA LEU A 337 -2.05 29.39 0.25
C LEU A 337 -2.60 28.56 1.42
N LYS A 338 -2.98 27.31 1.14
CA LYS A 338 -3.59 26.43 2.15
C LYS A 338 -3.57 24.96 1.73
N ARG A 339 -3.48 24.05 2.71
CA ARG A 339 -3.88 22.64 2.58
C ARG A 339 -5.35 22.54 2.95
N LEU A 340 -6.21 22.30 1.97
CA LEU A 340 -7.67 22.32 2.15
C LEU A 340 -8.18 21.04 2.82
N VAL A 341 -7.68 19.88 2.38
CA VAL A 341 -8.11 18.56 2.87
C VAL A 341 -6.89 17.68 3.12
N ARG A 342 -6.93 16.87 4.19
CA ARG A 342 -5.92 15.85 4.50
C ARG A 342 -6.46 14.48 4.12
N GLY A 343 -5.80 13.77 3.21
CA GLY A 343 -6.14 12.38 2.89
C GLY A 343 -5.70 11.40 3.99
N GLU A 344 -6.24 10.18 3.95
CA GLU A 344 -5.84 8.98 4.71
C GLU A 344 -5.70 9.17 6.23
N THR A 345 -6.46 10.11 6.81
CA THR A 345 -6.42 10.42 8.24
C THR A 345 -7.79 10.40 8.91
N SER A 346 -8.85 10.19 8.13
CA SER A 346 -10.23 10.14 8.64
C SER A 346 -11.09 9.27 7.74
N SER A 347 -12.16 8.70 8.29
CA SER A 347 -13.12 7.85 7.56
C SER A 347 -13.87 8.57 6.43
N GLY A 348 -13.76 9.89 6.33
CA GLY A 348 -14.31 10.67 5.21
C GLY A 348 -13.38 10.72 3.99
N PHE A 349 -12.09 10.47 4.17
CA PHE A 349 -11.05 10.62 3.16
C PHE A 349 -10.08 9.44 3.30
N GLU A 350 -10.56 8.22 3.05
CA GLU A 350 -9.75 7.00 3.17
C GLU A 350 -8.73 6.90 2.03
N SER A 351 -9.10 7.30 0.80
CA SER A 351 -8.19 7.52 -0.34
C SER A 351 -8.65 8.75 -1.15
N MET A 352 -7.71 9.38 -1.84
CA MET A 352 -7.95 10.51 -2.76
C MET A 352 -7.40 10.11 -4.12
N HIS A 353 -8.25 10.03 -5.14
CA HIS A 353 -7.95 9.40 -6.43
C HIS A 353 -6.86 10.11 -7.25
N ILE A 354 -5.58 9.90 -6.91
CA ILE A 354 -4.46 10.66 -7.49
C ILE A 354 -4.19 10.28 -8.96
N GLY A 355 -4.50 9.04 -9.35
CA GLY A 355 -4.33 8.54 -10.72
C GLY A 355 -5.42 9.01 -11.68
N ARG A 356 -6.64 9.26 -11.18
CA ARG A 356 -7.77 9.87 -11.92
C ARG A 356 -8.22 11.15 -11.23
N ALA A 357 -7.28 12.08 -11.09
CA ALA A 357 -7.44 13.30 -10.30
C ALA A 357 -8.48 14.26 -10.93
N GLY A 358 -9.73 14.15 -10.46
CA GLY A 358 -10.82 15.03 -10.83
C GLY A 358 -11.05 16.15 -9.82
N LEU A 359 -10.71 17.39 -10.18
CA LEU A 359 -10.97 18.59 -9.39
C LEU A 359 -11.70 19.64 -10.25
N SER A 360 -12.68 20.32 -9.67
CA SER A 360 -13.39 21.40 -10.38
C SER A 360 -13.75 22.54 -9.44
N PHE A 361 -13.50 23.78 -9.87
CA PHE A 361 -13.97 24.98 -9.19
C PHE A 361 -15.41 25.29 -9.56
N SER A 362 -16.18 25.79 -8.59
CA SER A 362 -17.48 26.38 -8.89
C SER A 362 -17.31 27.66 -9.71
N PRO A 363 -18.31 28.06 -10.53
CA PRO A 363 -18.23 29.25 -11.39
C PRO A 363 -18.02 30.57 -10.62
N ASP A 364 -18.37 30.61 -9.34
CA ASP A 364 -18.15 31.75 -8.43
C ASP A 364 -16.78 31.74 -7.72
N GLY A 365 -15.98 30.68 -7.92
CA GLY A 365 -14.66 30.49 -7.30
C GLY A 365 -14.68 30.23 -5.79
N GLN A 366 -15.86 30.02 -5.18
CA GLN A 366 -16.02 29.85 -3.73
C GLN A 366 -15.98 28.39 -3.27
N ARG A 367 -16.20 27.43 -4.18
CA ARG A 367 -16.28 26.00 -3.88
C ARG A 367 -15.40 25.18 -4.81
N ILE A 368 -14.98 24.02 -4.32
CA ILE A 368 -14.22 23.02 -5.09
C ILE A 368 -14.93 21.67 -4.92
N ALA A 369 -15.15 20.97 -6.02
CA ALA A 369 -15.68 19.62 -6.06
C ALA A 369 -14.56 18.60 -6.32
N PHE A 370 -14.62 17.48 -5.61
CA PHE A 370 -13.70 16.36 -5.78
C PHE A 370 -14.33 15.06 -5.28
N VAL A 371 -13.77 13.93 -5.69
CA VAL A 371 -14.19 12.60 -5.21
C VAL A 371 -13.13 12.02 -4.29
N ALA A 372 -13.58 11.35 -3.23
CA ALA A 372 -12.73 10.59 -2.34
C ALA A 372 -13.46 9.36 -1.81
N LYS A 373 -12.70 8.30 -1.55
CA LYS A 373 -13.21 7.08 -0.93
C LYS A 373 -13.60 7.33 0.52
N ALA A 374 -14.76 6.83 0.91
CA ALA A 374 -15.22 6.92 2.30
C ALA A 374 -16.05 5.69 2.70
N GLY A 375 -15.37 4.65 3.16
CA GLY A 375 -15.95 3.37 3.52
C GLY A 375 -16.12 2.47 2.30
N ALA A 376 -17.32 1.91 2.12
CA ALA A 376 -17.61 0.98 1.02
C ALA A 376 -17.55 1.60 -0.38
N LYS A 377 -17.67 2.93 -0.47
CA LYS A 377 -17.96 3.63 -1.72
C LYS A 377 -17.24 4.97 -1.77
N ASP A 378 -17.12 5.47 -2.99
CA ASP A 378 -16.70 6.83 -3.25
C ASP A 378 -17.81 7.82 -2.94
N ARG A 379 -17.41 9.04 -2.62
CA ARG A 379 -18.32 10.15 -2.34
C ARG A 379 -17.86 11.42 -3.03
N LEU A 380 -18.84 12.18 -3.51
CA LEU A 380 -18.63 13.50 -4.06
C LEU A 380 -18.67 14.55 -2.95
N TYR A 381 -17.56 15.27 -2.79
CA TYR A 381 -17.40 16.33 -1.81
C TYR A 381 -17.41 17.70 -2.48
N VAL A 382 -18.12 18.65 -1.87
CA VAL A 382 -18.01 20.07 -2.21
C VAL A 382 -17.51 20.81 -0.98
N VAL A 383 -16.33 21.42 -1.11
CA VAL A 383 -15.67 22.16 -0.02
C VAL A 383 -15.54 23.64 -0.35
N SER A 384 -15.53 24.46 0.69
CA SER A 384 -15.19 25.88 0.60
C SER A 384 -13.74 26.06 0.14
N SER A 385 -13.52 26.87 -0.91
CA SER A 385 -12.19 27.14 -1.46
C SER A 385 -11.30 27.95 -0.52
N THR A 386 -11.86 28.65 0.47
CA THR A 386 -11.10 29.45 1.44
C THR A 386 -10.87 28.70 2.75
N SER A 387 -11.91 28.02 3.27
CA SER A 387 -11.84 27.38 4.59
C SER A 387 -11.42 25.90 4.52
N GLY A 388 -11.68 25.20 3.41
CA GLY A 388 -11.55 23.73 3.30
C GLY A 388 -12.70 22.98 3.99
N LYS A 389 -13.71 23.67 4.53
CA LYS A 389 -14.86 23.05 5.19
C LYS A 389 -15.73 22.34 4.16
N VAL A 390 -16.16 21.12 4.47
CA VAL A 390 -17.15 20.36 3.69
C VAL A 390 -18.51 21.05 3.79
N GLU A 391 -19.04 21.49 2.66
CA GLU A 391 -20.35 22.14 2.53
C GLU A 391 -21.43 21.16 2.05
N ARG A 392 -21.07 20.23 1.18
CA ARG A 392 -21.91 19.11 0.73
C ARG A 392 -21.10 17.83 0.63
N LYS A 393 -21.81 16.72 0.83
CA LYS A 393 -21.31 15.35 0.72
C LYS A 393 -22.43 14.51 0.11
N LEU A 394 -22.23 14.04 -1.11
CA LEU A 394 -23.20 13.25 -1.85
C LEU A 394 -22.66 11.82 -2.02
N GLN A 395 -23.55 10.84 -1.91
CA GLN A 395 -23.24 9.42 -2.05
C GLN A 395 -24.27 8.81 -3.00
N PHE A 396 -23.78 7.99 -3.93
CA PHE A 396 -24.59 7.32 -4.95
C PHE A 396 -24.47 5.80 -4.85
N ASP A 397 -25.38 5.09 -5.48
CA ASP A 397 -25.33 3.62 -5.59
C ASP A 397 -24.51 3.22 -6.83
N LEU A 398 -23.23 3.58 -6.82
CA LEU A 398 -22.26 3.32 -7.89
C LEU A 398 -21.02 2.64 -7.30
N ASP A 399 -20.35 1.81 -8.09
CA ASP A 399 -19.16 1.05 -7.68
C ASP A 399 -17.88 1.91 -7.68
N GLY A 400 -17.90 3.04 -8.40
CA GLY A 400 -16.82 4.04 -8.44
C GLY A 400 -17.31 5.40 -8.95
N LEU A 401 -16.63 6.48 -8.57
CA LEU A 401 -16.95 7.87 -8.98
C LEU A 401 -15.68 8.63 -9.36
N PHE A 402 -15.70 9.37 -10.48
CA PHE A 402 -14.52 10.11 -10.95
C PHE A 402 -14.87 11.45 -11.63
N SER A 403 -13.85 12.28 -11.84
CA SER A 403 -13.86 13.48 -12.70
C SER A 403 -15.10 14.39 -12.58
N PRO A 404 -15.42 14.94 -11.38
CA PRO A 404 -16.53 15.86 -11.23
C PRO A 404 -16.25 17.21 -11.91
N SER A 405 -17.25 17.78 -12.56
CA SER A 405 -17.15 19.03 -13.34
C SER A 405 -18.38 19.92 -13.15
N PHE A 406 -18.17 21.13 -12.62
CA PHE A 406 -19.24 22.08 -12.34
C PHE A 406 -19.90 22.57 -13.63
N SER A 407 -21.23 22.57 -13.62
CA SER A 407 -22.01 23.35 -14.58
C SER A 407 -21.78 24.86 -14.38
N PRO A 408 -21.87 25.68 -15.45
CA PRO A 408 -21.74 27.13 -15.38
C PRO A 408 -22.76 27.82 -14.45
N ASP A 409 -23.91 27.17 -14.21
CA ASP A 409 -24.93 27.67 -13.28
C ASP A 409 -24.60 27.41 -11.80
N GLY A 410 -23.60 26.57 -11.51
CA GLY A 410 -23.14 26.23 -10.16
C GLY A 410 -24.11 25.35 -9.35
N LYS A 411 -25.17 24.82 -9.97
CA LYS A 411 -26.21 23.97 -9.35
C LYS A 411 -26.03 22.49 -9.66
N ARG A 412 -25.40 22.15 -10.78
CA ARG A 412 -25.19 20.76 -11.24
C ARG A 412 -23.71 20.41 -11.36
N LEU A 413 -23.41 19.11 -11.25
CA LEU A 413 -22.10 18.52 -11.55
C LEU A 413 -22.29 17.40 -12.57
N ALA A 414 -21.48 17.40 -13.63
CA ALA A 414 -21.26 16.20 -14.45
C ALA A 414 -20.13 15.38 -13.82
N LEU A 415 -20.19 14.06 -13.93
CA LEU A 415 -19.22 13.15 -13.32
C LEU A 415 -19.22 11.79 -14.04
N VAL A 416 -18.19 11.00 -13.80
CA VAL A 416 -18.11 9.61 -14.27
C VAL A 416 -18.55 8.69 -13.14
N GLY A 417 -19.38 7.70 -13.47
CA GLY A 417 -19.83 6.67 -12.54
C GLY A 417 -19.60 5.27 -13.10
N LEU A 418 -19.07 4.37 -12.27
CA LEU A 418 -18.91 2.96 -12.60
C LEU A 418 -20.11 2.17 -12.05
N ALA A 419 -20.82 1.46 -12.92
CA ALA A 419 -21.91 0.56 -12.55
C ALA A 419 -22.08 -0.55 -13.59
N ASP A 420 -22.34 -1.79 -13.12
CA ASP A 420 -22.63 -2.95 -13.99
C ASP A 420 -21.54 -3.21 -15.04
N GLY A 421 -20.28 -2.90 -14.72
CA GLY A 421 -19.14 -3.04 -15.65
C GLY A 421 -19.01 -1.92 -16.69
N PHE A 422 -19.74 -0.81 -16.52
CA PHE A 422 -19.74 0.32 -17.45
C PHE A 422 -19.29 1.62 -16.79
N SER A 423 -18.47 2.40 -17.51
CA SER A 423 -18.04 3.75 -17.09
C SER A 423 -18.82 4.79 -17.87
N ASP A 424 -19.83 5.38 -17.24
CA ASP A 424 -20.77 6.30 -17.90
C ASP A 424 -20.72 7.72 -17.34
N ILE A 425 -21.27 8.65 -18.12
CA ILE A 425 -21.49 10.03 -17.73
C ILE A 425 -22.80 10.16 -16.95
N TYR A 426 -22.72 10.81 -15.79
CA TYR A 426 -23.86 11.17 -14.95
C TYR A 426 -23.91 12.66 -14.71
N VAL A 427 -25.10 13.18 -14.41
CA VAL A 427 -25.31 14.53 -13.91
C VAL A 427 -26.06 14.48 -12.59
N THR A 428 -25.57 15.23 -11.60
CA THR A 428 -26.22 15.37 -10.29
C THR A 428 -26.55 16.83 -9.97
N VAL A 429 -27.67 17.03 -9.26
CA VAL A 429 -28.02 18.31 -8.66
C VAL A 429 -27.43 18.38 -7.26
N ILE A 430 -26.67 19.45 -6.97
CA ILE A 430 -25.89 19.58 -5.72
C ILE A 430 -26.78 19.73 -4.49
N GLU A 431 -27.95 20.35 -4.66
CA GLU A 431 -28.83 20.71 -3.54
C GLU A 431 -29.56 19.51 -2.95
N ASP A 432 -30.14 18.65 -3.79
CA ASP A 432 -30.92 17.48 -3.37
C ASP A 432 -30.22 16.14 -3.59
N GLY A 433 -29.12 16.10 -4.35
CA GLY A 433 -28.39 14.88 -4.66
C GLY A 433 -29.07 13.97 -5.67
N SER A 434 -30.06 14.47 -6.43
CA SER A 434 -30.62 13.70 -7.55
C SER A 434 -29.54 13.37 -8.57
N LEU A 435 -29.57 12.17 -9.13
CA LEU A 435 -28.57 11.66 -10.08
C LEU A 435 -29.28 11.14 -11.33
N LYS A 436 -28.83 11.57 -12.50
CA LYS A 436 -29.29 11.11 -13.82
C LYS A 436 -28.12 10.49 -14.57
N ARG A 437 -28.28 9.25 -15.01
CA ARG A 437 -27.36 8.55 -15.94
C ARG A 437 -27.63 9.08 -17.36
N LEU A 438 -26.59 9.50 -18.07
CA LEU A 438 -26.70 10.09 -19.42
C LEU A 438 -26.21 9.12 -20.51
N THR A 439 -25.19 8.32 -20.23
CA THR A 439 -24.77 7.21 -21.08
C THR A 439 -25.00 5.88 -20.38
N ASN A 440 -25.23 4.81 -21.15
CA ASN A 440 -25.52 3.48 -20.62
C ASN A 440 -25.11 2.43 -21.66
N ASP A 441 -23.81 2.36 -21.91
CA ASP A 441 -23.22 1.43 -22.87
C ASP A 441 -21.85 0.94 -22.40
N ARG A 442 -21.23 0.04 -23.17
CA ARG A 442 -20.00 -0.64 -22.74
C ARG A 442 -18.71 0.18 -22.87
N TYR A 443 -18.82 1.43 -23.29
CA TYR A 443 -17.67 2.23 -23.65
C TYR A 443 -17.08 2.92 -22.41
N ASP A 444 -15.78 3.20 -22.44
CA ASP A 444 -15.13 3.95 -21.37
C ASP A 444 -15.36 5.45 -21.57
N ASP A 445 -16.44 5.98 -21.00
CA ASP A 445 -16.74 7.42 -21.00
C ASP A 445 -16.04 8.12 -19.82
N ARG A 446 -15.32 9.21 -20.11
CA ARG A 446 -14.48 9.92 -19.13
C ARG A 446 -14.28 11.41 -19.36
N ASP A 447 -13.80 12.08 -18.32
CA ASP A 447 -13.44 13.51 -18.28
C ASP A 447 -14.54 14.46 -18.80
N PRO A 448 -15.75 14.47 -18.20
CA PRO A 448 -16.82 15.35 -18.64
C PRO A 448 -16.52 16.83 -18.35
N GLY A 449 -16.93 17.70 -19.27
CA GLY A 449 -16.90 19.15 -19.18
C GLY A 449 -18.19 19.77 -19.69
N TRP A 450 -18.46 21.03 -19.32
CA TRP A 450 -19.67 21.75 -19.72
C TRP A 450 -19.36 22.86 -20.73
N SER A 451 -20.29 23.09 -21.67
CA SER A 451 -20.35 24.35 -22.42
C SER A 451 -20.74 25.51 -21.51
N LYS A 452 -20.44 26.75 -21.90
CA LYS A 452 -20.73 27.94 -21.07
C LYS A 452 -22.23 28.19 -20.94
N ASP A 453 -23.02 27.77 -21.92
CA ASP A 453 -24.49 27.84 -21.89
C ASP A 453 -25.16 26.72 -21.07
N ALA A 454 -24.37 25.78 -20.52
CA ALA A 454 -24.81 24.63 -19.73
C ALA A 454 -25.75 23.66 -20.48
N LYS A 455 -25.72 23.66 -21.83
CA LYS A 455 -26.55 22.77 -22.65
C LYS A 455 -25.81 21.57 -23.24
N THR A 456 -24.50 21.67 -23.40
CA THR A 456 -23.68 20.63 -24.02
C THR A 456 -22.69 20.09 -23.00
N ILE A 457 -22.50 18.78 -23.02
CA ILE A 457 -21.44 18.10 -22.29
C ILE A 457 -20.40 17.63 -23.31
N VAL A 458 -19.13 17.92 -23.03
CA VAL A 458 -17.97 17.38 -23.74
C VAL A 458 -17.35 16.29 -22.90
N PHE A 459 -16.89 15.20 -23.51
CA PHE A 459 -16.24 14.09 -22.80
C PHE A 459 -15.37 13.28 -23.78
N CYS A 460 -14.53 12.40 -23.25
CA CYS A 460 -13.75 11.44 -24.02
C CYS A 460 -14.39 10.05 -23.95
N SER A 461 -14.33 9.29 -25.04
CA SER A 461 -14.85 7.92 -25.09
C SER A 461 -14.12 7.07 -26.11
N ASP A 462 -14.07 5.75 -25.89
CA ASP A 462 -13.61 4.77 -26.88
C ASP A 462 -14.75 4.20 -27.76
N ARG A 463 -15.98 4.70 -27.61
CA ARG A 463 -17.13 4.25 -28.41
C ARG A 463 -16.88 4.32 -29.90
N PRO A 464 -17.26 3.32 -30.72
CA PRO A 464 -17.07 3.27 -32.17
C PRO A 464 -17.94 4.28 -32.92
N ASP A 465 -17.68 4.48 -34.22
CA ASP A 465 -18.60 5.27 -35.06
C ASP A 465 -19.82 4.42 -35.43
N THR A 466 -20.97 5.05 -35.75
CA THR A 466 -22.22 4.33 -36.14
C THR A 466 -22.09 3.39 -37.35
N PHE A 467 -20.96 3.41 -38.07
CA PHE A 467 -20.67 2.56 -39.22
C PHE A 467 -19.61 1.47 -38.94
N ASP A 468 -18.99 1.48 -37.77
CA ASP A 468 -18.03 0.44 -37.37
C ASP A 468 -18.79 -0.80 -36.87
N SER A 469 -18.51 -1.94 -37.48
CA SER A 469 -19.13 -3.23 -37.09
C SER A 469 -18.42 -3.93 -35.94
N ILE A 470 -17.30 -3.39 -35.45
CA ILE A 470 -16.41 -4.03 -34.46
C ILE A 470 -15.97 -2.97 -33.44
N TRP A 471 -16.18 -3.24 -32.16
CA TRP A 471 -15.67 -2.40 -31.07
C TRP A 471 -14.16 -2.61 -30.88
N ALA A 472 -13.38 -1.56 -31.15
CA ALA A 472 -11.95 -1.51 -30.89
C ALA A 472 -11.71 -0.69 -29.61
N PHE A 473 -11.75 -1.37 -28.47
CA PHE A 473 -11.57 -0.77 -27.14
C PHE A 473 -10.21 -0.06 -27.02
N GLY A 474 -10.14 0.96 -26.16
CA GLY A 474 -8.89 1.70 -25.91
C GLY A 474 -8.51 2.74 -26.97
N ARG A 475 -9.40 3.07 -27.92
CA ARG A 475 -9.20 4.11 -28.95
C ARG A 475 -10.09 5.32 -28.72
N TYR A 476 -9.55 6.36 -28.11
CA TYR A 476 -10.31 7.50 -27.59
C TYR A 476 -10.42 8.67 -28.56
N ALA A 477 -11.59 9.30 -28.56
CA ALA A 477 -11.84 10.59 -29.19
C ALA A 477 -12.68 11.48 -28.26
N VAL A 478 -12.77 12.78 -28.58
CA VAL A 478 -13.67 13.72 -27.91
C VAL A 478 -15.05 13.64 -28.55
N PHE A 479 -16.09 13.67 -27.71
CA PHE A 479 -17.50 13.66 -28.09
C PHE A 479 -18.24 14.83 -27.45
N PHE A 480 -19.29 15.29 -28.15
CA PHE A 480 -20.30 16.18 -27.59
C PHE A 480 -21.62 15.43 -27.43
N MET A 481 -22.40 15.83 -26.44
CA MET A 481 -23.77 15.39 -26.25
C MET A 481 -24.61 16.50 -25.59
N SER A 482 -25.93 16.41 -25.73
CA SER A 482 -26.85 17.26 -24.96
C SER A 482 -26.73 16.95 -23.45
N HIS A 483 -26.99 17.95 -22.60
CA HIS A 483 -27.08 17.76 -21.15
C HIS A 483 -28.22 16.81 -20.73
N GLU A 484 -29.09 16.43 -21.66
CA GLU A 484 -30.13 15.42 -21.47
C GLU A 484 -29.68 14.00 -21.82
N GLY A 485 -28.52 13.80 -22.46
CA GLY A 485 -27.94 12.51 -22.83
C GLY A 485 -28.10 12.12 -24.32
N ASP A 486 -28.80 12.94 -25.10
CA ASP A 486 -29.05 12.69 -26.52
C ASP A 486 -27.96 13.30 -27.43
N ASP A 487 -28.01 12.98 -28.72
CA ASP A 487 -27.19 13.57 -29.79
C ASP A 487 -25.67 13.43 -29.60
N ILE A 488 -25.21 12.23 -29.26
CA ILE A 488 -23.79 11.93 -29.11
C ILE A 488 -23.07 12.00 -30.47
N ILE A 489 -22.15 12.95 -30.63
CA ILE A 489 -21.38 13.17 -31.86
C ILE A 489 -19.87 13.17 -31.60
N ARG A 490 -19.10 12.48 -32.44
CA ARG A 490 -17.64 12.52 -32.39
C ARG A 490 -17.10 13.82 -32.98
N VAL A 491 -16.15 14.44 -32.28
CA VAL A 491 -15.61 15.76 -32.62
C VAL A 491 -14.15 15.68 -33.09
N THR A 492 -13.37 14.72 -32.60
CA THR A 492 -11.95 14.55 -32.98
C THR A 492 -11.70 13.22 -33.67
N GLN A 493 -10.56 13.10 -34.35
CA GLN A 493 -10.04 11.80 -34.74
C GLN A 493 -9.66 10.96 -33.51
N ARG A 494 -9.57 9.63 -33.68
CA ARG A 494 -9.19 8.71 -32.60
C ARG A 494 -7.69 8.68 -32.38
N SER A 495 -7.31 8.45 -31.13
CA SER A 495 -5.93 8.17 -30.73
C SER A 495 -5.89 7.10 -29.65
N ARG A 496 -4.70 6.58 -29.33
CA ARG A 496 -4.53 5.70 -28.16
C ARG A 496 -4.82 6.47 -26.87
N LEU A 497 -4.53 7.78 -26.85
CA LEU A 497 -4.87 8.66 -25.75
C LEU A 497 -5.50 9.96 -26.24
N THR A 498 -6.69 10.23 -25.71
CA THR A 498 -7.39 11.52 -25.82
C THR A 498 -8.03 11.81 -24.46
N ALA A 499 -7.72 12.95 -23.84
CA ALA A 499 -8.09 13.21 -22.44
C ALA A 499 -8.32 14.70 -22.13
N SER A 500 -8.97 14.97 -20.99
CA SER A 500 -9.19 16.30 -20.40
C SER A 500 -9.70 17.37 -21.39
N PRO A 501 -10.82 17.14 -22.09
CA PRO A 501 -11.37 18.15 -22.99
C PRO A 501 -11.94 19.33 -22.18
N GLN A 502 -11.71 20.57 -22.65
CA GLN A 502 -12.15 21.81 -22.02
C GLN A 502 -12.71 22.77 -23.07
N ILE A 503 -13.91 23.31 -22.85
CA ILE A 503 -14.51 24.34 -23.71
C ILE A 503 -14.01 25.72 -23.26
N ILE A 504 -13.50 26.54 -24.20
CA ILE A 504 -12.80 27.80 -23.87
C ILE A 504 -13.48 29.09 -24.34
N ASP A 505 -13.99 29.19 -25.59
CA ASP A 505 -14.56 30.45 -26.13
C ASP A 505 -16.04 30.35 -26.51
N ASP A 506 -16.36 29.76 -27.68
CA ASP A 506 -17.65 29.90 -28.40
C ASP A 506 -18.58 28.66 -28.30
N ASP A 507 -18.71 28.07 -27.12
CA ASP A 507 -19.48 26.83 -26.84
C ASP A 507 -19.12 25.58 -27.68
N ASN A 508 -18.25 25.71 -28.69
CA ASN A 508 -17.82 24.66 -29.62
C ASN A 508 -16.30 24.57 -29.80
N SER A 509 -15.53 25.51 -29.25
CA SER A 509 -14.06 25.49 -29.31
C SER A 509 -13.49 24.74 -28.12
N ILE A 510 -12.63 23.76 -28.39
CA ILE A 510 -12.10 22.84 -27.37
C ILE A 510 -10.58 22.84 -27.32
N LEU A 511 -10.06 22.79 -26.10
CA LEU A 511 -8.71 22.32 -25.79
C LEU A 511 -8.79 20.88 -25.31
N TYR A 512 -7.83 20.05 -25.70
CA TYR A 512 -7.75 18.68 -25.24
C TYR A 512 -6.32 18.15 -25.36
N ILE A 513 -6.03 17.06 -24.66
CA ILE A 513 -4.75 16.36 -24.77
C ILE A 513 -4.91 15.21 -25.76
N SER A 514 -3.94 15.03 -26.65
CA SER A 514 -3.86 13.80 -27.45
C SER A 514 -2.43 13.44 -27.80
N ASP A 515 -2.21 12.19 -28.19
CA ASP A 515 -0.90 11.61 -28.52
C ASP A 515 -0.68 11.38 -30.02
N PHE A 516 -1.36 12.12 -30.91
CA PHE A 516 -1.22 11.96 -32.37
C PHE A 516 0.24 11.96 -32.86
N SER A 517 1.11 12.76 -32.25
CA SER A 517 2.55 12.86 -32.56
C SER A 517 3.42 11.77 -31.88
N GLY A 518 2.80 10.83 -31.16
CA GLY A 518 3.48 9.91 -30.23
C GLY A 518 3.94 10.58 -28.94
N VAL A 519 3.50 11.81 -28.65
CA VAL A 519 3.67 12.52 -27.38
C VAL A 519 2.36 13.19 -26.99
N LYS A 520 2.04 13.19 -25.69
CA LYS A 520 0.85 13.86 -25.16
C LYS A 520 1.03 15.37 -25.23
N ASP A 521 0.48 15.98 -26.25
CA ASP A 521 0.53 17.42 -26.51
C ASP A 521 -0.86 18.06 -26.31
N LEU A 522 -0.87 19.39 -26.13
CA LEU A 522 -2.09 20.18 -26.08
C LEU A 522 -2.55 20.49 -27.51
N PHE A 523 -3.80 20.18 -27.80
CA PHE A 523 -4.45 20.48 -29.07
C PHE A 523 -5.58 21.47 -28.88
N TYR A 524 -5.79 22.28 -29.92
CA TYR A 524 -6.92 23.19 -30.04
C TYR A 524 -7.74 22.86 -31.27
N LYS A 525 -9.06 22.88 -31.11
CA LYS A 525 -10.00 22.73 -32.22
C LYS A 525 -11.02 23.87 -32.15
N PRO A 526 -11.00 24.81 -33.11
CA PRO A 526 -11.90 25.96 -33.12
C PRO A 526 -13.39 25.62 -33.19
N SER A 527 -13.74 24.57 -33.94
CA SER A 527 -15.13 24.10 -34.12
C SER A 527 -15.13 22.64 -34.56
N ALA A 528 -16.24 21.91 -34.32
CA ALA A 528 -16.41 20.49 -34.64
C ALA A 528 -16.02 20.12 -36.10
N ASP A 529 -16.29 20.99 -37.06
CA ASP A 529 -16.02 20.75 -38.48
C ASP A 529 -14.59 21.14 -38.93
N THR A 530 -13.78 21.70 -38.03
CA THR A 530 -12.42 22.18 -38.35
C THR A 530 -11.36 21.15 -37.96
N LEU A 531 -10.22 21.12 -38.64
CA LEU A 531 -9.10 20.28 -38.22
C LEU A 531 -8.50 20.80 -36.91
N SER A 532 -8.05 19.88 -36.06
CA SER A 532 -7.32 20.23 -34.84
C SER A 532 -5.92 20.76 -35.18
N VAL A 533 -5.46 21.74 -34.41
CA VAL A 533 -4.10 22.25 -34.45
C VAL A 533 -3.36 21.90 -33.16
N ARG A 534 -2.05 21.62 -33.29
CA ARG A 534 -1.20 21.31 -32.14
C ARG A 534 -0.63 22.61 -31.58
N LEU A 535 -0.75 22.82 -30.26
CA LEU A 535 -0.27 24.01 -29.56
C LEU A 535 1.07 23.81 -28.85
N THR A 536 1.43 22.57 -28.50
CA THR A 536 2.70 22.25 -27.82
C THR A 536 3.44 21.14 -28.54
N ASN A 537 4.75 21.04 -28.32
CA ASN A 537 5.58 19.93 -28.80
C ASN A 537 6.61 19.54 -27.73
N VAL A 538 6.11 19.03 -26.60
CA VAL A 538 6.93 18.85 -25.40
C VAL A 538 7.73 17.54 -25.40
N LEU A 539 8.79 17.50 -24.59
CA LEU A 539 9.53 16.27 -24.31
C LEU A 539 8.81 15.32 -23.34
N GLY A 540 8.23 15.86 -22.28
CA GLY A 540 7.77 15.07 -21.13
C GLY A 540 6.29 14.69 -21.12
N GLY A 541 5.46 15.28 -21.98
CA GLY A 541 4.03 14.97 -22.08
C GLY A 541 3.14 15.70 -21.05
N ILE A 542 1.91 15.99 -21.46
CA ILE A 542 0.87 16.70 -20.69
C ILE A 542 -0.24 15.71 -20.28
N PHE A 543 -0.83 15.86 -19.09
CA PHE A 543 -1.76 14.86 -18.52
C PHE A 543 -3.13 15.41 -18.13
N ASN A 544 -3.20 16.61 -17.54
CA ASN A 544 -4.46 17.25 -17.16
C ASN A 544 -4.46 18.70 -17.64
N VAL A 545 -5.64 19.23 -17.97
CA VAL A 545 -5.83 20.62 -18.42
C VAL A 545 -7.02 21.24 -17.68
N SER A 546 -6.87 22.48 -17.23
CA SER A 546 -7.96 23.29 -16.69
C SER A 546 -7.82 24.74 -17.13
N ALA A 547 -8.88 25.30 -17.71
CA ALA A 547 -8.89 26.67 -18.22
C ALA A 547 -9.65 27.62 -17.29
N SER A 548 -9.23 28.88 -17.26
CA SER A 548 -10.00 29.98 -16.64
C SER A 548 -11.24 30.30 -17.49
N SER A 549 -12.24 30.97 -16.93
CA SER A 549 -13.48 31.29 -17.66
C SER A 549 -13.28 32.18 -18.89
N SER A 550 -12.15 32.89 -18.96
CA SER A 550 -11.76 33.72 -20.11
C SER A 550 -10.94 32.97 -21.16
N GLY A 551 -10.52 31.73 -20.91
CA GLY A 551 -9.61 30.97 -21.80
C GLY A 551 -8.15 31.47 -21.81
N LYS A 552 -7.88 32.66 -21.26
CA LYS A 552 -6.57 33.34 -21.29
C LYS A 552 -5.49 32.73 -20.40
N ARG A 553 -5.88 31.85 -19.48
CA ARG A 553 -4.96 31.06 -18.65
C ARG A 553 -5.40 29.63 -18.65
N VAL A 554 -4.44 28.74 -18.85
CA VAL A 554 -4.62 27.29 -18.82
C VAL A 554 -3.58 26.72 -17.87
N ALA A 555 -4.05 26.02 -16.84
CA ALA A 555 -3.23 25.21 -15.99
C ALA A 555 -3.11 23.80 -16.55
N LEU A 556 -1.92 23.21 -16.44
CA LEU A 556 -1.66 21.86 -16.90
C LEU A 556 -0.72 21.12 -15.96
N SER A 557 -0.89 19.80 -15.88
CA SER A 557 0.11 18.91 -15.28
C SER A 557 0.98 18.33 -16.39
N ALA A 558 2.31 18.38 -16.21
CA ALA A 558 3.26 17.83 -17.16
C ALA A 558 4.31 16.99 -16.44
N PHE A 559 4.77 15.94 -17.11
CA PHE A 559 5.78 15.04 -16.58
C PHE A 559 7.18 15.54 -16.97
N ARG A 560 8.09 15.58 -16.01
CA ARG A 560 9.48 16.02 -16.21
C ARG A 560 10.33 15.52 -15.06
N ASN A 561 11.57 15.13 -15.32
CA ASN A 561 12.49 14.68 -14.27
C ASN A 561 11.88 13.55 -13.40
N GLY A 562 11.18 12.60 -14.00
CA GLY A 562 10.61 11.47 -13.27
C GLY A 562 9.41 11.78 -12.35
N GLY A 563 8.77 12.95 -12.47
CA GLY A 563 7.58 13.31 -11.69
C GLY A 563 6.65 14.29 -12.39
N TRP A 564 5.50 14.59 -11.79
CA TRP A 564 4.47 15.49 -12.32
C TRP A 564 4.46 16.81 -11.58
N ASP A 565 4.47 17.90 -12.35
CA ASP A 565 4.38 19.25 -11.84
C ASP A 565 3.29 20.06 -12.55
N ILE A 566 2.81 21.09 -11.85
CA ILE A 566 1.79 22.01 -12.35
C ILE A 566 2.45 23.21 -13.02
N PHE A 567 1.96 23.54 -14.20
CA PHE A 567 2.39 24.67 -15.01
C PHE A 567 1.18 25.52 -15.41
N VAL A 568 1.42 26.80 -15.73
CA VAL A 568 0.41 27.71 -16.26
C VAL A 568 0.89 28.33 -17.57
N LEU A 569 0.09 28.14 -18.60
CA LEU A 569 0.16 28.81 -19.89
C LEU A 569 -0.70 30.09 -19.86
N LYS A 570 -0.20 31.14 -20.50
CA LYS A 570 -0.93 32.40 -20.72
C LYS A 570 -1.22 32.54 -22.21
N GLU A 571 -2.43 32.99 -22.53
CA GLU A 571 -2.91 33.22 -23.89
C GLU A 571 -2.56 32.03 -24.83
N PRO A 572 -3.02 30.80 -24.52
CA PRO A 572 -2.58 29.58 -25.23
C PRO A 572 -2.88 29.60 -26.73
N LEU A 573 -3.87 30.39 -27.16
CA LEU A 573 -4.24 30.55 -28.56
C LEU A 573 -3.31 31.49 -29.35
N GLU A 574 -2.42 32.22 -28.66
CA GLU A 574 -1.37 33.03 -29.30
C GLU A 574 -0.10 32.21 -29.62
N LEU A 575 -0.05 30.93 -29.20
CA LEU A 575 1.04 30.03 -29.57
C LEU A 575 1.01 29.73 -31.08
N GLU A 576 2.20 29.55 -31.65
CA GLU A 576 2.34 29.19 -33.06
C GLU A 576 1.69 27.81 -33.31
N ALA A 577 0.65 27.80 -34.14
CA ALA A 577 -0.06 26.56 -34.48
C ALA A 577 0.85 25.66 -35.31
N LEU A 578 1.16 24.48 -34.78
CA LEU A 578 1.89 23.45 -35.50
C LEU A 578 0.91 22.60 -36.32
N ALA A 579 1.36 22.15 -37.49
CA ALA A 579 0.58 21.21 -38.28
C ALA A 579 0.26 19.96 -37.44
N PRO A 580 -0.96 19.41 -37.51
CA PRO A 580 -1.23 18.10 -36.95
C PRO A 580 -0.32 17.10 -37.66
N GLU A 581 0.64 16.53 -36.95
CA GLU A 581 1.41 15.39 -37.46
C GLU A 581 0.45 14.23 -37.76
N GLY A 582 0.85 13.34 -38.66
CA GLY A 582 0.05 12.18 -39.09
C GLY A 582 -0.25 11.19 -37.96
N GLU A 583 -0.87 10.05 -38.29
CA GLU A 583 -1.18 9.00 -37.31
C GLU A 583 0.03 8.63 -36.45
N SER A 584 -0.25 8.32 -35.17
CA SER A 584 0.76 7.95 -34.19
C SER A 584 1.68 6.86 -34.74
N LYS A 585 3.00 7.00 -34.48
CA LYS A 585 4.01 6.00 -34.86
C LYS A 585 3.82 4.66 -34.13
N PHE A 586 3.00 4.64 -33.08
CA PHE A 586 2.70 3.44 -32.31
C PHE A 586 1.47 2.74 -32.89
N ALA A 587 1.62 1.48 -33.27
CA ALA A 587 0.52 0.69 -33.82
C ALA A 587 -0.62 0.54 -32.80
N PHE A 588 -1.85 0.56 -33.28
CA PHE A 588 -3.00 0.14 -32.50
C PHE A 588 -3.00 -1.38 -32.32
N ARG A 589 -3.45 -1.86 -31.16
CA ARG A 589 -3.76 -3.28 -30.98
C ARG A 589 -5.19 -3.50 -31.48
N ASP A 590 -5.32 -4.18 -32.62
CA ASP A 590 -6.61 -4.51 -33.22
C ASP A 590 -7.13 -5.84 -32.67
N GLU A 591 -7.20 -5.95 -31.35
CA GLU A 591 -7.81 -7.09 -30.70
C GLU A 591 -9.33 -6.94 -30.73
N LYS A 592 -10.02 -7.95 -31.25
CA LYS A 592 -11.47 -7.92 -31.45
C LYS A 592 -12.16 -8.71 -30.35
N PHE A 593 -13.12 -8.09 -29.69
CA PHE A 593 -13.97 -8.78 -28.72
C PHE A 593 -15.16 -9.45 -29.41
N ASP A 594 -15.38 -10.75 -29.16
CA ASP A 594 -16.59 -11.46 -29.59
C ASP A 594 -17.64 -11.45 -28.48
N GLU A 595 -18.63 -10.58 -28.63
CA GLU A 595 -19.71 -10.38 -27.66
C GLU A 595 -20.65 -11.58 -27.53
N ASN A 596 -20.67 -12.49 -28.51
CA ASN A 596 -21.57 -13.65 -28.52
C ASN A 596 -20.93 -14.91 -27.90
N GLY A 597 -19.71 -14.80 -27.37
CA GLY A 597 -19.04 -15.91 -26.71
C GLY A 597 -19.84 -16.44 -25.51
N GLU A 598 -20.21 -17.72 -25.54
CA GLU A 598 -20.87 -18.36 -24.40
C GLU A 598 -19.86 -18.63 -23.28
N LEU A 599 -20.29 -18.43 -22.02
CA LEU A 599 -19.52 -18.86 -20.86
C LEU A 599 -19.82 -20.33 -20.53
N PRO A 600 -18.83 -21.10 -20.05
CA PRO A 600 -19.06 -22.42 -19.49
C PRO A 600 -20.09 -22.41 -18.35
N GLU A 601 -20.53 -23.61 -17.94
CA GLU A 601 -21.46 -23.75 -16.82
C GLU A 601 -20.87 -23.14 -15.53
N LYS A 602 -21.68 -22.31 -14.86
CA LYS A 602 -21.30 -21.60 -13.64
C LYS A 602 -21.47 -22.53 -12.43
N GLU A 603 -20.39 -22.77 -11.71
CA GLU A 603 -20.38 -23.57 -10.49
C GLU A 603 -20.32 -22.68 -9.23
N ARG A 604 -20.70 -23.23 -8.07
CA ARG A 604 -20.44 -22.59 -6.77
C ARG A 604 -19.01 -22.84 -6.35
N VAL A 605 -18.37 -21.84 -5.75
CA VAL A 605 -17.02 -21.98 -5.19
C VAL A 605 -17.05 -22.94 -4.00
N GLY A 606 -16.26 -24.01 -4.08
CA GLY A 606 -16.09 -24.98 -3.01
C GLY A 606 -15.07 -24.53 -1.96
N LEU A 607 -15.13 -25.13 -0.76
CA LEU A 607 -14.16 -24.92 0.30
C LEU A 607 -12.99 -25.90 0.15
N VAL A 608 -11.88 -25.45 -0.43
CA VAL A 608 -10.66 -26.25 -0.61
C VAL A 608 -9.48 -25.51 0.00
N PHE A 609 -8.84 -26.12 1.01
CA PHE A 609 -7.69 -25.53 1.70
C PHE A 609 -6.39 -25.93 1.03
N THR A 610 -5.54 -24.94 0.78
CA THR A 610 -4.16 -25.13 0.29
C THR A 610 -3.19 -24.26 1.09
N PRO A 611 -1.93 -24.70 1.29
CA PRO A 611 -0.93 -23.91 2.03
C PRO A 611 -0.70 -22.54 1.38
N ASP A 612 -0.68 -21.48 2.20
CA ASP A 612 -0.25 -20.14 1.80
C ASP A 612 1.25 -19.97 2.03
N TRP A 613 1.77 -20.44 3.18
CA TRP A 613 3.17 -20.24 3.56
C TRP A 613 3.58 -21.22 4.66
N VAL A 614 4.85 -21.66 4.61
CA VAL A 614 5.49 -22.43 5.67
C VAL A 614 6.89 -21.87 5.89
N ALA A 615 7.25 -21.45 7.10
CA ALA A 615 8.62 -21.05 7.37
C ALA A 615 9.05 -21.15 8.83
N GLY A 616 10.37 -21.11 9.01
CA GLY A 616 11.02 -20.85 10.28
C GLY A 616 11.36 -19.37 10.44
N GLY A 617 11.03 -18.78 11.59
CA GLY A 617 11.47 -17.46 12.01
C GLY A 617 12.43 -17.56 13.19
N PHE A 618 13.34 -16.60 13.30
CA PHE A 618 14.15 -16.42 14.50
C PHE A 618 14.23 -14.95 14.92
N SER A 619 14.48 -14.70 16.20
CA SER A 619 14.77 -13.36 16.71
C SER A 619 15.85 -13.44 17.78
N TYR A 620 16.39 -12.28 18.11
CA TYR A 620 17.28 -12.12 19.25
C TYR A 620 17.00 -10.81 19.97
N SER A 621 16.92 -10.82 21.30
CA SER A 621 17.02 -9.62 22.12
C SER A 621 17.99 -9.83 23.28
N THR A 622 18.55 -8.74 23.80
CA THR A 622 19.36 -8.77 25.04
C THR A 622 18.58 -9.24 26.25
N GLU A 623 17.25 -9.08 26.25
CA GLU A 623 16.38 -9.44 27.36
C GLU A 623 16.10 -10.96 27.37
N TYR A 624 15.90 -11.55 26.19
CA TYR A 624 15.36 -12.90 26.09
C TYR A 624 16.34 -13.90 25.46
N GLY A 625 17.27 -13.46 24.61
CA GLY A 625 18.17 -14.35 23.87
C GLY A 625 17.59 -14.79 22.53
N PHE A 626 18.01 -15.95 22.02
CA PHE A 626 17.63 -16.43 20.68
C PHE A 626 16.31 -17.20 20.71
N ALA A 627 15.42 -16.85 19.78
CA ALA A 627 14.12 -17.50 19.57
C ALA A 627 14.08 -18.21 18.23
N GLY A 628 13.44 -19.38 18.15
CA GLY A 628 13.06 -20.02 16.90
C GLY A 628 11.57 -20.36 16.92
N GLN A 629 10.90 -20.19 15.79
CA GLN A 629 9.50 -20.60 15.62
C GLN A 629 9.26 -21.12 14.21
N THR A 630 8.30 -22.01 14.08
CA THR A 630 7.71 -22.47 12.82
C THR A 630 6.35 -21.83 12.67
N GLN A 631 6.06 -21.33 11.48
CA GLN A 631 4.77 -20.78 11.09
C GLN A 631 4.24 -21.53 9.88
N ILE A 632 2.99 -21.94 9.93
CA ILE A 632 2.26 -22.56 8.84
C ILE A 632 0.95 -21.79 8.67
N ALA A 633 0.69 -21.32 7.46
CA ALA A 633 -0.55 -20.67 7.08
C ALA A 633 -1.20 -21.45 5.94
N VAL A 634 -2.51 -21.68 6.06
CA VAL A 634 -3.33 -22.40 5.08
C VAL A 634 -4.63 -21.62 4.90
N SER A 635 -5.10 -21.47 3.67
CA SER A 635 -6.39 -20.83 3.41
C SER A 635 -7.13 -21.42 2.21
N ASP A 636 -8.39 -21.07 2.07
CA ASP A 636 -9.17 -21.36 0.86
C ASP A 636 -8.74 -20.48 -0.33
N ILE A 637 -9.34 -20.71 -1.50
CA ILE A 637 -8.98 -20.01 -2.74
C ILE A 637 -9.25 -18.50 -2.68
N LEU A 638 -10.22 -18.06 -1.88
CA LEU A 638 -10.57 -16.64 -1.69
C LEU A 638 -9.93 -16.03 -0.43
N GLY A 639 -9.24 -16.84 0.38
CA GLY A 639 -8.61 -16.41 1.64
C GLY A 639 -9.61 -16.06 2.76
N ASN A 640 -10.88 -16.41 2.59
CA ASN A 640 -11.98 -16.17 3.54
C ASN A 640 -11.90 -17.06 4.79
N HIS A 641 -11.34 -18.25 4.64
CA HIS A 641 -11.12 -19.22 5.71
C HIS A 641 -9.62 -19.42 5.84
N ARG A 642 -9.07 -19.10 7.02
CA ARG A 642 -7.62 -19.18 7.26
C ARG A 642 -7.31 -20.00 8.49
N ILE A 643 -6.27 -20.82 8.41
CA ILE A 643 -5.73 -21.60 9.52
C ILE A 643 -4.27 -21.21 9.69
N TYR A 644 -3.90 -20.83 10.91
CA TYR A 644 -2.53 -20.48 11.28
C TYR A 644 -2.05 -21.38 12.39
N LEU A 645 -0.89 -21.99 12.22
CA LEU A 645 -0.16 -22.67 13.28
C LEU A 645 1.17 -21.96 13.49
N VAL A 646 1.43 -21.51 14.70
CA VAL A 646 2.74 -21.03 15.13
C VAL A 646 3.21 -21.90 16.28
N SER A 647 4.45 -22.39 16.23
CA SER A 647 5.03 -23.24 17.29
C SER A 647 6.55 -23.21 17.29
N ASP A 648 7.17 -23.32 18.45
CA ASP A 648 8.63 -23.51 18.58
C ASP A 648 9.09 -24.96 18.32
N LEU A 649 8.15 -25.91 18.24
CA LEU A 649 8.36 -27.34 17.97
C LEU A 649 9.55 -27.93 18.74
N PHE A 650 9.48 -27.88 20.07
CA PHE A 650 10.49 -28.44 20.97
C PHE A 650 10.24 -29.92 21.30
N GLY A 651 10.85 -30.84 20.56
CA GLY A 651 10.83 -32.28 20.83
C GLY A 651 9.48 -32.96 20.61
N ASP A 652 8.50 -32.66 21.48
CA ASP A 652 7.09 -33.08 21.41
C ASP A 652 6.17 -31.84 21.48
N ILE A 653 5.01 -31.90 20.82
CA ILE A 653 4.03 -30.82 20.80
C ILE A 653 3.47 -30.50 22.19
N LEU A 654 3.45 -31.47 23.10
CA LEU A 654 3.04 -31.27 24.49
C LEU A 654 4.03 -30.44 25.32
N GLU A 655 5.28 -30.39 24.89
CA GLU A 655 6.37 -29.63 25.52
C GLU A 655 6.65 -28.31 24.79
N SER A 656 6.01 -28.13 23.63
CA SER A 656 6.14 -26.96 22.77
C SER A 656 5.15 -25.86 23.15
N ASN A 657 5.51 -24.63 22.84
CA ASN A 657 4.53 -23.55 22.74
C ASN A 657 3.85 -23.64 21.38
N PHE A 658 2.52 -23.52 21.34
CA PHE A 658 1.79 -23.48 20.09
C PHE A 658 0.53 -22.63 20.16
N TYR A 659 0.13 -22.12 19.00
CA TYR A 659 -1.11 -21.40 18.77
C TYR A 659 -1.66 -21.84 17.42
N LEU A 660 -2.78 -22.54 17.45
CA LEU A 660 -3.52 -22.95 16.26
C LEU A 660 -4.79 -22.10 16.19
N SER A 661 -4.91 -21.30 15.14
CA SER A 661 -6.02 -20.37 14.94
C SER A 661 -6.78 -20.66 13.67
N TYR A 662 -8.08 -20.43 13.72
CA TYR A 662 -8.96 -20.37 12.58
C TYR A 662 -9.61 -18.98 12.50
N TRP A 663 -9.60 -18.40 11.31
CA TRP A 663 -10.23 -17.10 11.03
C TRP A 663 -11.27 -17.23 9.91
N TYR A 664 -12.42 -16.60 10.13
CA TYR A 664 -13.51 -16.45 9.16
C TYR A 664 -13.71 -14.97 8.85
N LEU A 665 -13.30 -14.57 7.65
CA LEU A 665 -13.19 -13.18 7.19
C LEU A 665 -14.19 -12.71 6.10
N PRO A 666 -15.13 -13.51 5.54
CA PRO A 666 -15.96 -13.03 4.42
C PRO A 666 -17.12 -12.11 4.84
N ARG A 667 -17.24 -11.78 6.13
CA ARG A 667 -18.36 -11.00 6.68
C ARG A 667 -17.84 -9.72 7.31
N ARG A 668 -18.76 -8.83 7.68
CA ARG A 668 -18.42 -7.57 8.35
C ARG A 668 -17.67 -7.75 9.67
N ILE A 669 -17.97 -8.82 10.40
CA ILE A 669 -17.31 -9.17 11.64
C ILE A 669 -16.34 -10.29 11.31
N ASP A 670 -15.07 -10.07 11.66
CA ASP A 670 -14.04 -11.10 11.57
C ASP A 670 -14.14 -11.96 12.83
N PHE A 671 -14.28 -13.27 12.64
CA PHE A 671 -14.33 -14.23 13.73
C PHE A 671 -13.04 -15.03 13.78
N GLY A 672 -12.34 -14.94 14.91
CA GLY A 672 -11.15 -15.72 15.23
C GLY A 672 -11.45 -16.72 16.35
N MET A 673 -10.94 -17.93 16.22
CA MET A 673 -10.92 -18.90 17.31
C MET A 673 -9.55 -19.57 17.35
N SER A 674 -8.98 -19.67 18.54
CA SER A 674 -7.64 -20.20 18.72
C SER A 674 -7.58 -21.20 19.85
N ILE A 675 -6.80 -22.26 19.67
CA ILE A 675 -6.37 -23.14 20.74
C ILE A 675 -4.88 -22.90 20.97
N PHE A 676 -4.47 -22.86 22.23
CA PHE A 676 -3.10 -22.48 22.55
C PHE A 676 -2.54 -23.20 23.75
N GLN A 677 -1.22 -23.24 23.78
CA GLN A 677 -0.42 -23.64 24.92
C GLN A 677 0.83 -22.78 24.99
N GLU A 678 1.09 -22.24 26.16
CA GLU A 678 2.29 -21.52 26.53
C GLU A 678 2.92 -22.20 27.75
N LYS A 679 4.24 -22.40 27.74
CA LYS A 679 5.02 -23.01 28.81
C LYS A 679 6.23 -22.14 29.09
N ASN A 680 6.18 -21.46 30.24
CA ASN A 680 7.18 -20.50 30.68
C ASN A 680 8.01 -21.06 31.85
N TYR A 681 9.28 -20.68 31.90
CA TYR A 681 10.21 -21.10 32.94
C TYR A 681 10.76 -19.86 33.67
N TYR A 682 10.47 -19.76 34.96
CA TYR A 682 10.92 -18.67 35.83
C TYR A 682 11.98 -19.21 36.78
N LEU A 683 13.25 -18.90 36.47
CA LEU A 683 14.39 -19.37 37.25
C LEU A 683 14.75 -18.36 38.35
N LYS A 684 14.81 -18.86 39.58
CA LYS A 684 15.28 -18.14 40.76
C LYS A 684 16.52 -18.84 41.31
N SER A 685 17.69 -18.26 41.04
CA SER A 685 18.93 -18.72 41.65
C SER A 685 18.88 -18.45 43.15
N LEU A 686 19.07 -19.49 43.94
CA LEU A 686 19.37 -19.38 45.36
C LEU A 686 20.90 -19.50 45.52
N SER A 687 21.42 -19.46 46.74
CA SER A 687 22.86 -19.53 47.05
C SER A 687 23.63 -20.65 46.32
N GLU A 688 24.98 -20.59 46.31
CA GLU A 688 25.88 -21.54 45.58
C GLU A 688 25.34 -22.98 45.48
N GLY A 689 24.87 -23.35 44.28
CA GLY A 689 24.43 -24.70 43.93
C GLY A 689 22.93 -25.02 44.13
N MET A 690 22.11 -24.05 44.52
CA MET A 690 20.65 -24.20 44.59
C MET A 690 19.93 -23.34 43.56
N ALA A 691 18.92 -23.91 42.89
CA ALA A 691 18.05 -23.18 41.97
C ALA A 691 16.60 -23.62 42.16
N GLU A 692 15.68 -22.67 42.16
CA GLU A 692 14.24 -22.93 42.03
C GLU A 692 13.82 -22.55 40.61
N VAL A 693 13.03 -23.38 39.96
CA VAL A 693 12.45 -23.10 38.65
C VAL A 693 10.94 -23.27 38.76
N LEU A 694 10.20 -22.18 38.66
CA LEU A 694 8.76 -22.24 38.44
C LEU A 694 8.52 -22.50 36.95
N VAL A 695 7.82 -23.58 36.64
CA VAL A 695 7.32 -23.90 35.31
C VAL A 695 5.83 -23.62 35.34
N GLU A 696 5.42 -22.58 34.62
CA GLU A 696 4.01 -22.24 34.42
C GLU A 696 3.60 -22.72 33.03
N ARG A 697 2.54 -23.52 32.96
CA ARG A 697 1.93 -23.90 31.69
C ARG A 697 0.51 -23.35 31.63
N THR A 698 0.25 -22.53 30.63
CA THR A 698 -1.06 -21.97 30.34
C THR A 698 -1.59 -22.59 29.07
N PHE A 699 -2.81 -23.13 29.08
CA PHE A 699 -3.42 -23.72 27.90
C PHE A 699 -4.92 -23.48 27.88
N GLY A 700 -5.48 -23.26 26.70
CA GLY A 700 -6.88 -22.87 26.60
C GLY A 700 -7.37 -22.62 25.19
N VAL A 701 -8.54 -21.99 25.14
CA VAL A 701 -9.22 -21.55 23.92
C VAL A 701 -9.47 -20.04 24.03
N ALA A 702 -9.22 -19.33 22.94
CA ALA A 702 -9.52 -17.92 22.79
C ALA A 702 -10.51 -17.73 21.64
N GLY A 703 -11.48 -16.84 21.82
CA GLY A 703 -12.41 -16.39 20.79
C GLY A 703 -12.35 -14.89 20.62
N VAL A 704 -12.35 -14.42 19.38
CA VAL A 704 -12.33 -12.99 19.05
C VAL A 704 -13.41 -12.69 18.01
N ALA A 705 -14.19 -11.65 18.25
CA ALA A 705 -15.07 -11.03 17.27
C ALA A 705 -14.61 -9.59 17.05
N SER A 706 -14.02 -9.31 15.88
CA SER A 706 -13.53 -7.98 15.51
C SER A 706 -14.54 -7.31 14.59
N TYR A 707 -15.07 -6.16 15.00
CA TYR A 707 -15.95 -5.31 14.20
C TYR A 707 -15.17 -4.07 13.70
N PRO A 708 -14.62 -4.12 12.47
CA PRO A 708 -14.06 -2.93 11.84
C PRO A 708 -15.17 -1.94 11.49
N MET A 709 -15.15 -0.75 12.10
CA MET A 709 -16.10 0.32 11.80
C MET A 709 -15.74 1.02 10.48
N ASN A 710 -14.44 1.17 10.23
CA ASN A 710 -13.83 1.73 9.02
C ASN A 710 -12.35 1.35 8.98
N MET A 711 -11.60 1.85 7.98
CA MET A 711 -10.18 1.54 7.82
C MET A 711 -9.34 1.87 9.07
N PHE A 712 -9.75 2.87 9.86
CA PHE A 712 -8.93 3.38 10.96
C PHE A 712 -9.41 2.97 12.35
N ASN A 713 -10.65 2.47 12.50
CA ASN A 713 -11.24 2.22 13.81
C ASN A 713 -11.96 0.87 13.87
N ARG A 714 -11.77 0.11 14.96
CA ARG A 714 -12.48 -1.14 15.23
C ARG A 714 -12.77 -1.35 16.72
N ILE A 715 -13.75 -2.20 16.99
CA ILE A 715 -14.04 -2.73 18.33
C ILE A 715 -13.82 -4.24 18.29
N GLU A 716 -13.10 -4.77 19.26
CA GLU A 716 -12.85 -6.21 19.44
C GLU A 716 -13.59 -6.66 20.70
N ALA A 717 -14.31 -7.78 20.61
CA ALA A 717 -14.81 -8.52 21.75
C ALA A 717 -14.03 -9.83 21.85
N GLU A 718 -13.47 -10.09 23.03
CA GLU A 718 -12.55 -11.19 23.30
C GLU A 718 -13.13 -12.08 24.41
N LEU A 719 -12.90 -13.38 24.32
CA LEU A 719 -13.23 -14.35 25.36
C LEU A 719 -12.12 -15.38 25.44
N ASP A 720 -11.32 -15.30 26.50
CA ASP A 720 -10.31 -16.31 26.80
C ASP A 720 -10.81 -17.26 27.88
N VAL A 721 -10.65 -18.57 27.64
CA VAL A 721 -10.94 -19.62 28.62
C VAL A 721 -9.71 -20.52 28.71
N PHE A 722 -8.98 -20.43 29.82
CA PHE A 722 -7.71 -21.13 29.97
C PHE A 722 -7.49 -21.66 31.38
N ALA A 723 -6.59 -22.62 31.48
CA ALA A 723 -6.11 -23.18 32.73
C ALA A 723 -4.62 -22.89 32.89
N ILE A 724 -4.21 -22.62 34.13
CA ILE A 724 -2.83 -22.41 34.54
C ILE A 724 -2.40 -23.62 35.39
N GLU A 725 -1.29 -24.23 35.00
CA GLU A 725 -0.63 -25.33 35.71
C GLU A 725 0.75 -24.87 36.19
N ASP A 726 0.92 -24.70 37.49
CA ASP A 726 2.20 -24.36 38.11
C ASP A 726 2.93 -25.57 38.66
N LYS A 727 4.24 -25.63 38.38
CA LYS A 727 5.16 -26.63 38.93
C LYS A 727 6.44 -25.95 39.41
N PHE A 728 6.89 -26.26 40.62
CA PHE A 728 8.20 -25.83 41.10
C PHE A 728 9.18 -26.99 41.05
N LEU A 729 10.31 -26.78 40.37
CA LEU A 729 11.47 -27.66 40.36
C LEU A 729 12.53 -27.05 41.28
N VAL A 730 12.86 -27.74 42.36
CA VAL A 730 13.89 -27.32 43.31
C VAL A 730 15.12 -28.18 43.11
N PHE A 731 16.17 -27.57 42.56
CA PHE A 731 17.48 -28.18 42.37
C PHE A 731 18.33 -27.88 43.60
N ARG A 732 18.72 -28.93 44.32
CA ARG A 732 19.74 -28.90 45.39
C ARG A 732 20.93 -29.75 44.97
N PRO A 733 22.15 -29.53 45.51
CA PRO A 733 23.30 -30.38 45.17
C PRO A 733 23.01 -31.88 45.40
N GLY A 734 22.86 -32.63 44.30
CA GLY A 734 22.56 -34.07 44.32
C GLY A 734 21.09 -34.46 44.52
N GLN A 735 20.13 -33.53 44.52
CA GLN A 735 18.69 -33.80 44.68
C GLN A 735 17.82 -32.89 43.80
N GLU A 736 16.74 -33.45 43.24
CA GLU A 736 15.72 -32.73 42.48
C GLU A 736 14.35 -33.02 43.14
N GLU A 737 13.63 -31.96 43.53
CA GLU A 737 12.28 -32.05 44.09
C GLU A 737 11.28 -31.34 43.16
N GLU A 738 10.15 -31.98 42.85
CA GLU A 738 9.07 -31.41 42.03
C GLU A 738 7.80 -31.20 42.88
N PHE A 739 7.27 -29.98 42.87
CA PHE A 739 6.01 -29.62 43.53
C PHE A 739 4.99 -29.18 42.48
N LYS A 740 3.92 -29.96 42.31
CA LYS A 740 2.81 -29.62 41.40
C LYS A 740 1.68 -28.96 42.17
N TYR A 741 1.19 -27.84 41.65
CA TYR A 741 0.03 -27.15 42.19
C TYR A 741 -1.23 -27.54 41.41
N PRO A 742 -2.41 -27.46 42.03
CA PRO A 742 -3.65 -27.71 41.31
C PRO A 742 -3.94 -26.65 40.24
N LEU A 743 -4.68 -27.05 39.21
CA LEU A 743 -5.09 -26.15 38.13
C LEU A 743 -5.93 -24.97 38.64
N VAL A 744 -5.65 -23.81 38.07
CA VAL A 744 -6.45 -22.58 38.21
C VAL A 744 -7.13 -22.29 36.87
N TYR A 745 -8.42 -21.99 36.88
CA TYR A 745 -9.21 -21.75 35.68
C TYR A 745 -9.59 -20.29 35.55
N VAL A 746 -9.36 -19.69 34.38
CA VAL A 746 -9.70 -18.30 34.09
C VAL A 746 -10.68 -18.24 32.93
N ILE A 747 -11.76 -17.47 33.12
CA ILE A 747 -12.66 -17.04 32.05
C ILE A 747 -12.55 -15.52 31.99
N PHE A 748 -12.09 -15.00 30.86
CA PHE A 748 -11.71 -13.59 30.73
C PHE A 748 -12.38 -12.96 29.50
N PRO A 749 -13.64 -12.48 29.62
CA PRO A 749 -14.22 -11.59 28.63
C PRO A 749 -13.50 -10.24 28.61
N GLY A 750 -13.24 -9.75 27.40
CA GLY A 750 -12.60 -8.46 27.15
C GLY A 750 -13.28 -7.66 26.04
N ILE A 751 -13.13 -6.35 26.08
CA ILE A 751 -13.49 -5.44 25.00
C ILE A 751 -12.35 -4.46 24.74
N SER A 752 -12.01 -4.27 23.47
CA SER A 752 -10.96 -3.36 23.04
C SER A 752 -11.48 -2.38 21.98
N TYR A 753 -11.09 -1.11 22.08
CA TYR A 753 -11.20 -0.12 21.00
C TYR A 753 -9.83 0.13 20.41
N VAL A 754 -9.71 0.04 19.08
CA VAL A 754 -8.46 0.25 18.35
C VAL A 754 -8.64 1.35 17.31
N HIS A 755 -7.71 2.30 17.29
CA HIS A 755 -7.58 3.35 16.28
C HIS A 755 -6.15 3.34 15.72
N ASP A 756 -5.99 3.36 14.40
CA ASP A 756 -4.67 3.45 13.77
C ASP A 756 -4.73 4.27 12.46
N THR A 757 -3.92 5.33 12.38
CA THR A 757 -3.68 6.15 11.18
C THR A 757 -2.18 6.24 10.84
N ALA A 758 -1.36 5.39 11.44
CA ALA A 758 0.09 5.44 11.30
C ALA A 758 0.53 5.22 9.85
N MET A 759 1.49 6.04 9.42
CA MET A 759 2.21 5.90 8.16
C MET A 759 3.59 5.32 8.48
N TRP A 760 3.90 4.18 7.87
CA TRP A 760 5.15 3.45 8.10
C TRP A 760 6.26 3.95 7.18
N GLY A 761 7.46 4.14 7.74
CA GLY A 761 8.70 4.26 6.98
C GLY A 761 9.51 2.96 7.04
N PHE A 762 10.71 2.95 6.45
CA PHE A 762 11.64 1.80 6.50
C PHE A 762 11.94 1.31 7.92
N THR A 763 12.05 2.32 8.79
CA THR A 763 12.27 2.40 10.22
C THR A 763 11.10 2.23 11.18
N GLY A 764 9.94 1.74 10.77
CA GLY A 764 8.74 1.89 11.61
C GLY A 764 7.98 3.21 11.38
N PRO A 765 6.98 3.55 12.23
CA PRO A 765 6.06 4.65 11.99
C PRO A 765 6.72 6.05 11.99
N ILE A 766 6.30 6.91 11.06
CA ILE A 766 6.87 8.26 10.86
C ILE A 766 5.83 9.39 10.97
N ASP A 767 4.54 9.12 10.78
CA ASP A 767 3.44 10.08 10.97
C ASP A 767 2.15 9.36 11.40
N GLY A 768 1.17 10.11 11.94
CA GLY A 768 -0.14 9.57 12.33
C GLY A 768 -0.31 9.32 13.83
N SER A 769 -1.32 8.55 14.22
CA SER A 769 -1.60 8.19 15.62
C SER A 769 -2.15 6.77 15.75
N ARG A 770 -1.90 6.17 16.90
CA ARG A 770 -2.39 4.82 17.25
C ARG A 770 -2.96 4.88 18.67
N VAL A 771 -4.15 4.35 18.90
CA VAL A 771 -4.77 4.26 20.24
C VAL A 771 -5.40 2.88 20.44
N ARG A 772 -5.05 2.19 21.53
CA ARG A 772 -5.72 0.96 21.98
C ARG A 772 -6.18 1.16 23.41
N LEU A 773 -7.47 0.94 23.64
CA LEU A 773 -8.09 0.97 24.95
C LEU A 773 -8.73 -0.38 25.19
N SER A 774 -8.27 -1.11 26.20
CA SER A 774 -8.74 -2.47 26.50
C SER A 774 -9.21 -2.55 27.93
N VAL A 775 -10.34 -3.24 28.13
CA VAL A 775 -10.89 -3.57 29.45
C VAL A 775 -11.28 -5.04 29.46
N GLY A 776 -10.89 -5.77 30.49
CA GLY A 776 -11.29 -7.17 30.66
C GLY A 776 -11.49 -7.52 32.13
N THR A 777 -12.19 -8.63 32.38
CA THR A 777 -12.47 -9.11 33.74
C THR A 777 -12.46 -10.62 33.81
N GLY A 778 -11.85 -11.16 34.87
CA GLY A 778 -11.95 -12.56 35.26
C GLY A 778 -13.30 -12.81 35.90
N VAL A 779 -13.97 -13.89 35.48
CA VAL A 779 -15.27 -14.31 36.00
C VAL A 779 -15.08 -15.57 36.85
N PRO A 780 -15.28 -15.51 38.18
CA PRO A 780 -15.02 -16.63 39.07
C PRO A 780 -16.15 -17.67 39.03
N ILE A 781 -16.17 -18.51 37.99
CA ILE A 781 -17.21 -19.54 37.79
C ILE A 781 -16.85 -20.88 38.45
N PHE A 782 -15.56 -21.23 38.51
CA PHE A 782 -15.10 -22.48 39.10
C PHE A 782 -14.61 -22.27 40.54
N GLU A 783 -14.51 -23.35 41.32
CA GLU A 783 -14.01 -23.29 42.71
C GLU A 783 -12.59 -22.70 42.82
N ARG A 784 -11.79 -22.77 41.74
CA ARG A 784 -10.44 -22.22 41.63
C ARG A 784 -10.33 -21.30 40.43
N SER A 785 -11.01 -20.16 40.51
CA SER A 785 -10.96 -19.12 39.48
C SER A 785 -10.44 -17.80 40.00
N LEU A 786 -9.71 -17.09 39.15
CA LEU A 786 -9.16 -15.77 39.46
C LEU A 786 -10.22 -14.68 39.20
N ASN A 787 -10.33 -13.75 40.15
CA ASN A 787 -11.23 -12.61 40.17
C ASN A 787 -10.44 -11.30 40.15
N TYR A 788 -10.11 -10.84 38.94
CA TYR A 788 -9.45 -9.56 38.72
C TYR A 788 -9.97 -8.89 37.45
N PHE A 789 -9.86 -7.57 37.34
CA PHE A 789 -10.10 -6.82 36.11
C PHE A 789 -8.81 -6.12 35.65
N THR A 790 -8.74 -5.83 34.36
CA THR A 790 -7.65 -5.06 33.75
C THR A 790 -8.21 -3.89 32.94
N VAL A 791 -7.48 -2.79 32.96
CA VAL A 791 -7.69 -1.63 32.09
C VAL A 791 -6.34 -1.21 31.53
N VAL A 792 -6.21 -1.18 30.20
CA VAL A 792 -4.97 -0.83 29.51
C VAL A 792 -5.24 0.24 28.47
N ALA A 793 -4.40 1.27 28.44
CA ALA A 793 -4.39 2.29 27.39
C ALA A 793 -2.97 2.42 26.82
N ASP A 794 -2.80 2.21 25.52
CA ASP A 794 -1.58 2.52 24.76
C ASP A 794 -1.92 3.57 23.70
N MET A 795 -1.34 4.76 23.83
CA MET A 795 -1.56 5.91 22.94
C MET A 795 -0.24 6.35 22.33
N ARG A 796 -0.19 6.41 21.00
CA ARG A 796 1.00 6.77 20.25
C ARG A 796 0.72 7.91 19.27
N LYS A 797 1.66 8.85 19.17
CA LYS A 797 1.62 9.94 18.20
C LYS A 797 2.96 10.03 17.48
N TYR A 798 2.89 10.06 16.16
CA TYR A 798 4.04 10.27 15.29
C TYR A 798 3.83 11.58 14.54
N LEU A 799 4.87 12.41 14.49
CA LEU A 799 4.86 13.72 13.85
C LEU A 799 6.04 13.79 12.91
N LYS A 800 5.77 13.71 11.61
CA LYS A 800 6.78 13.93 10.58
C LYS A 800 7.15 15.41 10.53
N VAL A 801 8.45 15.71 10.66
CA VAL A 801 9.01 17.06 10.57
C VAL A 801 9.95 17.08 9.38
N GLU A 802 9.65 17.93 8.39
CA GLU A 802 10.31 17.88 7.07
C GLU A 802 10.26 16.47 6.44
N ARG A 803 11.11 16.18 5.45
CA ARG A 803 11.01 14.91 4.69
C ARG A 803 11.47 13.68 5.45
N ARG A 804 12.47 13.82 6.34
CA ARG A 804 13.22 12.66 6.89
C ARG A 804 13.40 12.65 8.41
N TYR A 805 12.79 13.58 9.13
CA TYR A 805 12.80 13.61 10.59
C TYR A 805 11.41 13.30 11.13
N SER A 806 11.35 12.71 12.32
CA SER A 806 10.08 12.50 13.01
C SER A 806 10.24 12.53 14.52
N PHE A 807 9.17 12.97 15.20
CA PHE A 807 9.01 12.76 16.63
C PHE A 807 8.02 11.62 16.86
N ALA A 808 8.37 10.71 17.76
CA ALA A 808 7.50 9.65 18.24
C ALA A 808 7.23 9.85 19.73
N LEU A 809 5.97 9.80 20.11
CA LEU A 809 5.51 9.85 21.49
C LEU A 809 4.66 8.61 21.76
N ARG A 810 4.88 7.94 22.90
CA ARG A 810 4.08 6.81 23.37
C ARG A 810 3.75 7.02 24.84
N LEU A 811 2.48 6.96 25.18
CA LEU A 811 1.98 7.00 26.55
C LEU A 811 1.24 5.69 26.81
N VAL A 812 1.64 4.99 27.87
CA VAL A 812 0.99 3.76 28.32
C VAL A 812 0.55 3.93 29.76
N GLY A 813 -0.66 3.46 30.06
CA GLY A 813 -1.17 3.30 31.41
C GLY A 813 -1.89 1.97 31.53
N ALA A 814 -1.61 1.22 32.60
CA ALA A 814 -2.26 -0.05 32.85
C ALA A 814 -2.60 -0.22 34.34
N VAL A 815 -3.78 -0.77 34.62
CA VAL A 815 -4.31 -0.98 35.96
C VAL A 815 -4.95 -2.36 36.06
N SER A 816 -4.62 -3.09 37.11
CA SER A 816 -5.34 -4.28 37.56
C SER A 816 -5.94 -4.04 38.95
N GLY A 817 -7.09 -4.66 39.19
CA GLY A 817 -7.82 -4.57 40.46
C GLY A 817 -8.74 -5.78 40.66
N GLY A 818 -9.31 -5.94 41.84
CA GLY A 818 -10.04 -7.15 42.25
C GLY A 818 -9.34 -7.88 43.39
N GLU A 819 -9.90 -9.03 43.79
CA GLU A 819 -9.37 -9.83 44.90
C GLU A 819 -8.03 -10.46 44.53
N ASP A 820 -7.89 -10.89 43.28
CA ASP A 820 -6.68 -11.55 42.76
C ASP A 820 -5.82 -10.62 41.89
N ALA A 821 -5.93 -9.29 42.06
CA ALA A 821 -5.22 -8.32 41.21
C ALA A 821 -3.69 -8.51 41.17
N GLU A 822 -3.12 -9.07 42.25
CA GLU A 822 -1.69 -9.35 42.37
C GLU A 822 -1.19 -10.42 41.39
N THR A 823 -2.07 -11.27 40.85
CA THR A 823 -1.73 -12.25 39.81
C THR A 823 -1.64 -11.59 38.42
N ALA A 824 -2.10 -10.34 38.27
CA ALA A 824 -2.12 -9.58 37.03
C ALA A 824 -1.30 -8.28 37.15
N ARG A 825 -0.06 -8.38 37.63
CA ARG A 825 0.87 -7.24 37.73
C ARG A 825 1.50 -6.91 36.37
N TYR A 826 1.75 -5.63 36.15
CA TYR A 826 2.47 -5.11 34.99
C TYR A 826 3.91 -4.75 35.36
N TRP A 827 4.82 -4.82 34.40
CA TRP A 827 6.23 -4.49 34.58
C TRP A 827 6.65 -3.25 33.77
N VAL A 828 7.71 -2.58 34.26
CA VAL A 828 8.35 -1.40 33.68
C VAL A 828 9.87 -1.55 33.84
N GLY A 829 10.62 -1.26 32.78
CA GLY A 829 12.05 -1.55 32.63
C GLY A 829 12.36 -2.17 31.25
N GLY A 830 13.61 -2.09 30.80
CA GLY A 830 14.02 -2.70 29.53
C GLY A 830 13.79 -1.84 28.26
N SER A 831 14.04 -2.43 27.09
CA SER A 831 14.07 -1.73 25.80
C SER A 831 12.71 -1.23 25.30
N GLN A 832 11.63 -1.84 25.78
CA GLN A 832 10.27 -1.62 25.26
C GLN A 832 9.44 -0.65 26.08
N THR A 833 9.83 -0.39 27.33
CA THR A 833 9.06 0.45 28.26
C THR A 833 9.89 1.60 28.79
N LEU A 834 10.95 1.35 29.56
CA LEU A 834 11.75 2.39 30.22
C LEU A 834 13.24 2.05 30.09
N ARG A 835 13.89 2.59 29.05
CA ARG A 835 15.32 2.34 28.79
C ARG A 835 16.19 3.00 29.85
N GLY A 836 17.29 2.37 30.22
CA GLY A 836 18.20 2.83 31.29
C GLY A 836 18.07 2.08 32.61
N TYR A 837 17.19 1.08 32.65
CA TYR A 837 16.86 0.18 33.76
C TYR A 837 16.79 -1.26 33.27
N ASP A 838 16.99 -2.23 34.16
CA ASP A 838 16.93 -3.66 33.81
C ASP A 838 15.48 -4.08 33.50
N ASP A 839 15.31 -5.18 32.75
CA ASP A 839 13.97 -5.71 32.46
C ASP A 839 13.32 -6.24 33.75
N TYR A 840 12.00 -6.07 33.87
CA TYR A 840 11.22 -6.41 35.06
C TYR A 840 11.70 -5.76 36.38
N GLU A 841 12.55 -4.72 36.33
CA GLU A 841 13.09 -4.08 37.54
C GLU A 841 11.97 -3.47 38.41
N PHE A 842 10.94 -2.92 37.78
CA PHE A 842 9.77 -2.37 38.46
C PHE A 842 8.50 -3.11 38.05
N TYR A 843 7.63 -3.40 39.03
CA TYR A 843 6.35 -4.03 38.76
C TYR A 843 5.28 -3.54 39.75
N GLY A 844 4.02 -3.66 39.35
CA GLY A 844 2.89 -3.34 40.20
C GLY A 844 1.55 -3.52 39.50
N THR A 845 0.46 -3.48 40.27
CA THR A 845 -0.91 -3.50 39.73
C THR A 845 -1.28 -2.22 38.98
N LYS A 846 -0.49 -1.14 39.11
CA LYS A 846 -0.70 0.14 38.42
C LYS A 846 0.63 0.61 37.85
N VAL A 847 0.67 0.84 36.54
CA VAL A 847 1.86 1.35 35.85
C VAL A 847 1.49 2.47 34.89
N ALA A 848 2.43 3.40 34.71
CA ALA A 848 2.34 4.41 33.66
C ALA A 848 3.74 4.79 33.18
N PHE A 849 3.89 4.98 31.87
CA PHE A 849 5.12 5.49 31.27
C PHE A 849 4.89 6.30 29.99
N LEU A 850 5.81 7.21 29.73
CA LEU A 850 5.89 8.08 28.56
C LEU A 850 7.26 7.89 27.90
N ASN A 851 7.26 7.51 26.63
CA ASN A 851 8.44 7.51 25.77
C ASN A 851 8.38 8.68 24.80
N THR A 852 9.49 9.38 24.67
CA THR A 852 9.68 10.41 23.65
C THR A 852 10.93 10.09 22.85
N GLU A 853 10.82 10.14 21.52
CA GLU A 853 11.92 9.80 20.62
C GLU A 853 11.98 10.78 19.45
N PHE A 854 13.14 11.39 19.23
CA PHE A 854 13.45 12.18 18.03
C PHE A 854 14.26 11.34 17.07
N ARG A 855 13.71 11.06 15.89
CA ARG A 855 14.28 10.20 14.86
C ARG A 855 14.83 11.05 13.72
N TYR A 856 16.05 10.75 13.29
CA TYR A 856 16.76 11.53 12.26
C TYR A 856 17.57 10.63 11.31
N PRO A 857 17.87 11.10 10.09
CA PRO A 857 18.77 10.39 9.17
C PRO A 857 20.18 10.35 9.76
N PHE A 858 20.76 9.15 9.90
CA PHE A 858 22.13 9.01 10.39
C PHE A 858 23.09 8.63 9.26
N VAL A 859 22.82 7.53 8.55
CA VAL A 859 23.58 7.11 7.37
C VAL A 859 22.61 6.65 6.28
N ASP A 860 22.62 7.31 5.11
CA ASP A 860 21.71 6.94 4.02
C ASP A 860 22.10 5.62 3.36
N ARG A 861 23.41 5.32 3.25
CA ARG A 861 23.92 4.05 2.74
C ARG A 861 25.30 3.72 3.34
N LEU A 862 25.44 2.51 3.87
CA LEU A 862 26.70 1.94 4.33
C LEU A 862 26.95 0.62 3.58
N LYS A 863 27.87 0.65 2.62
CA LYS A 863 28.29 -0.52 1.86
C LYS A 863 29.62 -1.04 2.40
N LEU A 864 29.62 -2.26 2.92
CA LEU A 864 30.79 -2.97 3.44
C LEU A 864 31.17 -4.06 2.44
N ALA A 865 32.45 -4.22 2.15
CA ALA A 865 32.97 -5.28 1.28
C ALA A 865 33.60 -6.45 2.07
N PHE A 866 33.88 -6.26 3.36
CA PHE A 866 34.52 -7.21 4.26
C PHE A 866 33.90 -7.07 5.67
N PRO A 867 33.69 -8.14 6.46
CA PRO A 867 33.98 -9.55 6.15
C PRO A 867 32.96 -10.20 5.20
N LEU A 868 31.80 -9.57 5.00
CA LEU A 868 30.78 -9.96 4.03
C LEU A 868 30.33 -8.72 3.25
N PRO A 869 29.97 -8.84 1.96
CA PRO A 869 29.41 -7.75 1.18
C PRO A 869 28.00 -7.40 1.70
N LEU A 870 27.91 -6.37 2.56
CA LEU A 870 26.65 -5.91 3.16
C LEU A 870 26.33 -4.50 2.67
N ASP A 871 25.07 -4.24 2.32
CA ASP A 871 24.58 -2.92 1.89
C ASP A 871 23.42 -2.48 2.78
N PHE A 872 23.72 -1.70 3.81
CA PHE A 872 22.71 -1.16 4.71
C PHE A 872 22.22 0.19 4.20
N ARG A 873 20.91 0.37 4.10
CA ARG A 873 20.28 1.62 3.64
C ARG A 873 19.40 2.21 4.71
N SER A 874 19.24 3.53 4.66
CA SER A 874 18.31 4.26 5.52
C SER A 874 18.54 4.02 7.03
N VAL A 875 19.80 4.01 7.47
CA VAL A 875 20.14 3.92 8.89
C VAL A 875 19.65 5.19 9.59
N ARG A 876 18.85 5.02 10.65
CA ARG A 876 18.24 6.12 11.40
C ARG A 876 18.82 6.19 12.80
N GLY A 877 19.18 7.39 13.21
CA GLY A 877 19.50 7.69 14.59
C GLY A 877 18.22 8.01 15.35
N ALA A 878 18.20 7.73 16.65
CA ALA A 878 17.20 8.34 17.51
C ALA A 878 17.76 8.72 18.87
N LEU A 879 17.30 9.87 19.37
CA LEU A 879 17.50 10.35 20.72
C LEU A 879 16.22 10.14 21.49
N PHE A 880 16.30 9.65 22.72
CA PHE A 880 15.12 9.36 23.50
C PHE A 880 15.21 9.80 24.96
N LEU A 881 14.04 10.05 25.53
CA LEU A 881 13.80 10.29 26.94
C LEU A 881 12.53 9.51 27.33
N ASP A 882 12.69 8.63 28.30
CA ASP A 882 11.67 7.75 28.83
C ASP A 882 11.42 8.09 30.30
N VAL A 883 10.15 8.14 30.70
CA VAL A 883 9.72 8.47 32.07
C VAL A 883 8.64 7.48 32.47
N GLY A 884 8.73 6.85 33.64
CA GLY A 884 7.72 5.89 34.06
C GLY A 884 7.77 5.52 35.53
N GLY A 885 6.79 4.73 35.97
CA GLY A 885 6.72 4.22 37.33
C GLY A 885 5.71 3.10 37.48
N ALA A 886 5.86 2.32 38.55
CA ALA A 886 5.00 1.20 38.91
C ALA A 886 4.66 1.27 40.41
N THR A 887 3.44 0.88 40.78
CA THR A 887 3.01 0.78 42.18
C THR A 887 1.81 -0.15 42.35
N ASP A 888 1.67 -0.71 43.54
CA ASP A 888 0.43 -1.38 43.95
C ASP A 888 -0.59 -0.41 44.57
N ASP A 889 -0.14 0.70 45.14
CA ASP A 889 -0.98 1.74 45.76
C ASP A 889 -0.57 3.14 45.30
N TRP A 890 -1.44 3.79 44.52
CA TRP A 890 -1.21 5.14 44.01
C TRP A 890 -1.08 6.19 45.12
N ARG A 891 -1.65 5.96 46.31
CA ARG A 891 -1.50 6.86 47.46
C ARG A 891 -0.12 6.77 48.10
N ALA A 892 0.55 5.64 47.92
CA ALA A 892 1.92 5.43 48.38
C ALA A 892 2.96 5.95 47.38
N PHE A 893 2.58 6.16 46.11
CA PHE A 893 3.50 6.66 45.07
C PHE A 893 4.07 8.05 45.44
N ARG A 894 5.39 8.18 45.34
CA ARG A 894 6.15 9.42 45.59
C ARG A 894 7.00 9.73 44.36
N VAL A 895 6.77 10.91 43.77
CA VAL A 895 7.57 11.38 42.63
C VAL A 895 9.05 11.49 43.01
N GLY A 896 9.32 12.05 44.18
CA GLY A 896 10.65 12.21 44.73
C GLY A 896 10.62 12.61 46.19
N LYS A 897 11.80 12.69 46.77
CA LYS A 897 12.03 13.14 48.14
C LYS A 897 13.16 14.17 48.14
N GLU A 898 13.11 15.08 49.10
CA GLU A 898 14.24 15.96 49.38
C GLU A 898 15.18 15.26 50.37
N ASP A 899 16.45 15.17 50.03
CA ASP A 899 17.49 14.54 50.84
C ASP A 899 18.69 15.49 50.90
N GLU A 900 19.05 15.95 52.09
CA GLU A 900 20.13 16.93 52.33
C GLU A 900 20.05 18.22 51.48
N GLY A 901 18.82 18.70 51.18
CA GLY A 901 18.58 19.90 50.36
C GLY A 901 18.64 19.66 48.85
N VAL A 902 18.72 18.40 48.42
CA VAL A 902 18.70 17.99 47.01
C VAL A 902 17.46 17.15 46.74
N PHE A 903 16.67 17.53 45.73
CA PHE A 903 15.51 16.75 45.30
C PHE A 903 15.97 15.54 44.47
N LYS A 904 15.51 14.33 44.84
CA LYS A 904 15.80 13.08 44.14
C LYS A 904 14.51 12.36 43.79
N LEU A 905 14.45 11.76 42.61
CA LEU A 905 13.34 10.91 42.21
C LEU A 905 13.28 9.63 43.05
N GLN A 906 12.06 9.18 43.36
CA GLN A 906 11.81 7.97 44.15
C GLN A 906 11.11 6.90 43.32
N ASP A 907 9.78 6.97 43.17
CA ASP A 907 9.01 5.96 42.44
C ASP A 907 8.85 6.32 40.96
N LEU A 908 8.99 7.59 40.60
CA LEU A 908 9.13 8.03 39.22
C LEU A 908 10.57 7.79 38.76
N LYS A 909 10.74 7.21 37.58
CA LYS A 909 12.02 6.82 37.00
C LYS A 909 12.21 7.52 35.66
N ILE A 910 13.44 7.95 35.39
CA ILE A 910 13.79 8.63 34.14
C ILE A 910 15.01 7.97 33.53
N GLY A 911 14.90 7.64 32.25
CA GLY A 911 15.98 7.15 31.43
C GLY A 911 16.11 7.95 30.14
N PHE A 912 17.32 8.11 29.64
CA PHE A 912 17.59 8.84 28.41
C PHE A 912 18.77 8.24 27.68
N GLY A 913 18.84 8.49 26.37
CA GLY A 913 19.88 7.89 25.56
C GLY A 913 19.80 8.18 24.09
N ALA A 914 20.58 7.42 23.35
CA ALA A 914 20.66 7.49 21.90
C ALA A 914 20.81 6.09 21.33
N GLY A 915 20.39 5.90 20.08
CA GLY A 915 20.57 4.62 19.41
C GLY A 915 20.47 4.69 17.90
N VAL A 916 20.60 3.52 17.27
CA VAL A 916 20.60 3.34 15.82
C VAL A 916 19.61 2.25 15.43
N ARG A 917 18.84 2.53 14.36
CA ARG A 917 17.85 1.63 13.76
C ARG A 917 18.31 1.35 12.34
N MET A 918 18.35 0.08 11.97
CA MET A 918 18.86 -0.35 10.68
C MET A 918 18.06 -1.55 10.18
N ARG A 919 17.52 -1.45 8.97
CA ARG A 919 16.85 -2.59 8.33
C ARG A 919 17.88 -3.57 7.78
N ILE A 920 17.75 -4.84 8.12
CA ILE A 920 18.54 -5.96 7.63
C ILE A 920 17.55 -6.95 7.00
N SER A 921 17.37 -6.85 5.68
CA SER A 921 16.35 -7.63 4.95
C SER A 921 14.94 -7.41 5.55
N PHE A 922 14.32 -8.44 6.14
CA PHE A 922 13.03 -8.39 6.80
C PHE A 922 13.09 -8.07 8.32
N LEU A 923 14.29 -7.96 8.90
CA LEU A 923 14.50 -7.66 10.32
C LEU A 923 14.90 -6.20 10.52
N VAL A 924 14.57 -5.63 11.67
CA VAL A 924 15.10 -4.33 12.10
C VAL A 924 16.07 -4.58 13.25
N LEU A 925 17.31 -4.13 13.07
CA LEU A 925 18.30 -4.06 14.12
C LEU A 925 18.11 -2.76 14.89
N LYS A 926 18.02 -2.87 16.21
CA LYS A 926 18.02 -1.76 17.15
C LYS A 926 19.21 -1.89 18.10
N LEU A 927 19.94 -0.79 18.24
CA LEU A 927 21.01 -0.67 19.22
C LEU A 927 20.79 0.64 20.00
N ASP A 928 20.36 0.53 21.25
CA ASP A 928 20.12 1.68 22.13
C ASP A 928 21.12 1.68 23.29
N ALA A 929 21.72 2.84 23.56
CA ALA A 929 22.56 3.11 24.71
C ALA A 929 21.82 4.07 25.64
N ALA A 930 21.53 3.63 26.86
CA ALA A 930 20.72 4.39 27.81
C ALA A 930 21.41 4.57 29.16
N LYS A 931 21.08 5.67 29.82
CA LYS A 931 21.45 5.98 31.20
C LYS A 931 20.20 6.38 31.98
N SER A 932 20.23 6.18 33.28
CA SER A 932 19.18 6.62 34.20
C SER A 932 19.63 7.82 35.05
N THR A 933 18.66 8.61 35.52
CA THR A 933 18.90 9.74 36.41
C THR A 933 17.81 9.88 37.45
N ASP A 934 18.16 10.35 38.64
CA ASP A 934 17.22 10.74 39.70
C ASP A 934 17.09 12.27 39.84
N LEU A 935 17.52 13.02 38.81
CA LEU A 935 17.68 14.49 38.77
C LEU A 935 18.81 15.07 39.63
N SER A 936 19.42 14.28 40.52
CA SER A 936 20.63 14.67 41.26
C SER A 936 21.90 14.11 40.65
N ASP A 937 21.85 12.85 40.21
CA ASP A 937 22.97 12.11 39.64
C ASP A 937 22.56 11.37 38.35
N ILE A 938 23.55 10.94 37.57
CA ILE A 938 23.39 10.11 36.37
C ILE A 938 24.09 8.76 36.60
N SER A 939 23.50 7.67 36.12
CA SER A 939 24.08 6.34 36.22
C SER A 939 25.50 6.28 35.64
N LYS A 940 26.41 5.64 36.39
CA LYS A 940 27.80 5.44 35.95
C LYS A 940 27.86 4.48 34.77
N ASP A 941 27.19 3.34 34.91
CA ASP A 941 27.08 2.31 33.88
C ASP A 941 26.07 2.75 32.80
N THR A 942 26.38 2.39 31.56
CA THR A 942 25.48 2.53 30.40
C THR A 942 24.79 1.19 30.17
N HIS A 943 23.47 1.19 30.06
CA HIS A 943 22.70 0.03 29.63
C HIS A 943 22.68 -0.02 28.11
N TRP A 944 23.03 -1.18 27.56
CA TRP A 944 23.03 -1.43 26.12
C TRP A 944 21.93 -2.42 25.79
N TYR A 945 21.00 -2.00 24.94
CA TYR A 945 19.93 -2.86 24.44
C TYR A 945 20.22 -3.19 22.98
N PHE A 946 20.16 -4.47 22.65
CA PHE A 946 20.29 -4.95 21.28
C PHE A 946 19.10 -5.84 20.95
N THR A 947 18.42 -5.50 19.86
CA THR A 947 17.24 -6.24 19.38
C THR A 947 17.37 -6.47 17.88
N LEU A 948 17.10 -7.70 17.45
CA LEU A 948 17.01 -8.12 16.07
C LEU A 948 15.62 -8.74 15.85
N GLY A 949 14.71 -7.99 15.23
CA GLY A 949 13.29 -8.36 15.15
C GLY A 949 12.43 -7.23 14.59
N SER A 950 11.11 -7.36 14.68
CA SER A 950 10.17 -6.30 14.29
C SER A 950 10.27 -5.06 15.19
N GLU A 951 9.86 -3.90 14.67
CA GLU A 951 9.78 -2.65 15.40
C GLU A 951 8.37 -2.40 15.97
N PHE A 952 8.31 -1.89 17.21
CA PHE A 952 7.19 -1.30 17.95
C PHE A 952 5.82 -1.16 17.26
#